data_AF-A0A2P4EQ69-F1
#
_entry.id   AF-A0A2P4EQ69-F1
#
_cell.length_a   1.000
_cell.length_b   1.000
_cell.length_c   1.000
_cell.angle_alpha   90.00
_cell.angle_beta   90.00
_cell.angle_gamma   90.00
#
_symmetry.space_group_name_H-M   'P 1'
#
loop_
_entity.id
_entity.type
_entity.pdbx_description
1 polymer ?
#
loop_
_entity_poly.entity_id
_entity_poly.type
_entity_poly.pdbx_seq_one_letter_code
_entity_poly.pdbx_strand_id
1 'polypeptide(L)'
;GIGADTLSANLENNNVTLATVDDGTEPGDMYVNGAVSWSANTTLSLDAHNDIQINEAITATNGGLTLNAGGAISAGGAVNVDTFNLQSGAWSQLGSTLADFSARDFRLNTANASFLRANGGDGSEGNAYQIVDLYGLQGIASRSLLSSHFALSNNIDASGTANWNGGAGFVPIGDDANHYTGSFDGQGHIINGLTINNTAATTQHWGLFGVNSGTIRDIGLVGGGVTVEGYRPYYYAGALAGYNHGTISNAYATGNVSARSMAVADAYAGGLVGYNNGSINNAYATGEVTTGANNSSKLFLGGLVGANSTTGTISNAHATGNAKTNSPGITIQAYAGGLVGSNAGAITNAHAAGAVISTNAGITSSRFVGGLVGSNSGVITNAYATGATTAAPNQTASLWVGGLVGHNSGTLTNVYATGNTESRSGTDIYSYVGGLAGYNSGAIINAYATGNVTASGENKYREAVAGGLVGKNAGILQNTYATGNVAAGGEREVPAYVGGLVGVNENAGEISNTYATGVVTATSDGPEYVGGLIGYNHASGTLTDSYWVTHTSGTTIGIGNEPSPSGVTGLTTAQMFDAANFTGFDFADTWANADDQTTPYLRALAGNRVFNKNDLPTGTLDATNRPALYTVIQNVEQLQAMRNNLSANYLLGNNIDATATASWNGGAGFVPVGNATYAYTGVFDGLGYSINGLTINRPNTNNVGLFGSVVNGQISNVGLTNAVIIGRYYVGGLVGHFVSGYIRESYVTGRVSGIMFVGGLAGELSNVSIKQSYSAADVTGSDSYIGGLVGLIDEHSRIEDSYATGQVSGTTSSIGGLIGYNTGSITNSYWNTDTSGQTNAVGIGSSAGATGLTTAQMLQADSFTGWDIDAQGGTGTVWRIYEGYTAPLLRHFLTALEVTGDTTTTTYNGTEQTGGWSTTGEYDIDRIFGQVGGGRNAGTYNIDMSGLYSDQQGYDLIIADSGTLTINKAKATVTANSGTTTYNGTEQSVDGFTVEGLVNGEDQSVLTGVTTSGGKGINA
;
A
#
# COMPACT_ATOMS: atom_id res chain seq x y z
N GLY A 1 48.23 18.55 50.55
CA GLY A 1 46.76 18.55 50.39
C GLY A 1 46.13 19.71 51.14
N ILE A 2 45.01 20.24 50.65
CA ILE A 2 44.15 21.21 51.33
C ILE A 2 42.99 20.46 52.03
N GLY A 3 42.52 20.91 53.18
CA GLY A 3 41.34 20.32 53.83
C GLY A 3 40.05 20.61 53.06
N ALA A 4 39.12 19.64 52.99
CA ALA A 4 37.89 19.77 52.21
C ALA A 4 36.98 20.92 52.67
N ASP A 5 36.86 21.15 53.99
CA ASP A 5 36.13 22.29 54.55
C ASP A 5 36.76 23.64 54.17
N THR A 6 38.11 23.70 54.18
CA THR A 6 38.85 24.90 53.78
C THR A 6 38.68 25.18 52.30
N LEU A 7 38.74 24.15 51.46
CA LEU A 7 38.52 24.27 50.03
C LEU A 7 37.08 24.72 49.73
N SER A 8 36.10 24.12 50.38
CA SER A 8 34.68 24.48 50.28
C SER A 8 34.45 25.95 50.66
N ALA A 9 35.00 26.41 51.78
CA ALA A 9 34.88 27.80 52.22
C ALA A 9 35.56 28.81 51.27
N ASN A 10 36.70 28.44 50.67
CA ASN A 10 37.37 29.27 49.67
C ASN A 10 36.55 29.40 48.39
N LEU A 11 35.93 28.30 47.96
CA LEU A 11 35.08 28.26 46.78
C LEU A 11 33.82 29.11 46.95
N GLU A 12 33.32 29.37 48.16
CA GLU A 12 32.19 30.30 48.32
C GLU A 12 32.49 31.75 47.85
N ASN A 13 33.77 32.12 47.69
CA ASN A 13 34.14 33.49 47.34
C ASN A 13 35.12 33.60 46.15
N ASN A 14 35.78 32.51 45.75
CA ASN A 14 36.86 32.54 44.76
C ASN A 14 36.81 31.34 43.83
N ASN A 15 37.27 31.53 42.58
CA ASN A 15 37.72 30.42 41.77
C ASN A 15 39.03 29.88 42.36
N VAL A 16 39.16 28.55 42.45
CA VAL A 16 40.33 27.90 43.05
C VAL A 16 40.95 26.96 42.02
N THR A 17 42.25 27.10 41.78
CA THR A 17 43.03 26.14 40.99
C THR A 17 43.99 25.39 41.90
N LEU A 18 43.92 24.07 41.86
CA LEU A 18 44.91 23.18 42.46
C LEU A 18 45.74 22.58 41.32
N ALA A 19 47.06 22.68 41.41
CA ALA A 19 47.97 22.20 40.38
C ALA A 19 49.10 21.35 40.97
N THR A 20 49.51 20.32 40.23
CA THR A 20 50.77 19.60 40.42
C THR A 20 51.67 19.84 39.21
N VAL A 21 52.97 19.59 39.35
CA VAL A 21 53.97 19.90 38.31
C VAL A 21 54.87 18.70 38.04
N ASP A 22 55.37 18.60 36.80
CA ASP A 22 56.25 17.54 36.29
C ASP A 22 57.59 17.46 37.06
N ASP A 23 58.09 18.60 37.55
CA ASP A 23 59.35 18.72 38.29
C ASP A 23 59.19 18.57 39.81
N GLY A 24 58.04 18.08 40.28
CA GLY A 24 57.74 17.84 41.68
C GLY A 24 58.44 16.59 42.26
N THR A 25 58.58 16.53 43.59
CA THR A 25 59.12 15.36 44.31
C THR A 25 58.07 14.26 44.59
N GLU A 26 56.81 14.53 44.26
CA GLU A 26 55.65 13.62 44.44
C GLU A 26 55.16 13.12 43.07
N PRO A 27 54.39 12.02 43.00
CA PRO A 27 53.98 11.38 41.72
C PRO A 27 53.16 12.23 40.74
N GLY A 28 52.72 13.43 41.12
CA GLY A 28 51.90 14.30 40.27
C GLY A 28 50.40 13.94 40.22
N ASP A 29 49.98 13.00 41.06
CA ASP A 29 48.58 12.59 41.19
C ASP A 29 47.79 13.51 42.13
N MET A 30 46.49 13.62 41.88
CA MET A 30 45.56 14.36 42.74
C MET A 30 44.41 13.49 43.25
N TYR A 31 44.21 13.48 44.58
CA TYR A 31 43.16 12.70 45.23
C TYR A 31 42.14 13.61 45.94
N VAL A 32 40.86 13.45 45.62
CA VAL A 32 39.74 14.06 46.35
C VAL A 32 39.18 13.03 47.32
N ASN A 33 39.74 13.00 48.53
CA ASN A 33 39.41 12.03 49.59
C ASN A 33 38.46 12.59 50.66
N GLY A 34 37.96 13.81 50.49
CA GLY A 34 36.96 14.42 51.37
C GLY A 34 35.92 15.13 50.53
N ALA A 35 34.65 15.09 50.96
CA ALA A 35 33.56 15.70 50.21
C ALA A 35 33.74 17.23 50.13
N VAL A 36 33.66 17.78 48.93
CA VAL A 36 33.79 19.23 48.67
C VAL A 36 32.45 19.75 48.18
N SER A 37 31.91 20.78 48.84
CA SER A 37 30.62 21.34 48.47
C SER A 37 30.58 22.85 48.59
N TRP A 38 30.03 23.55 47.60
CA TRP A 38 29.83 25.00 47.64
C TRP A 38 28.59 25.42 46.84
N SER A 39 28.06 26.61 47.15
CA SER A 39 26.83 27.12 46.54
C SER A 39 27.05 28.28 45.57
N ALA A 40 28.20 28.96 45.64
CA ALA A 40 28.57 30.06 44.75
C ALA A 40 28.83 29.60 43.29
N ASN A 41 28.80 30.56 42.35
CA ASN A 41 29.04 30.32 40.92
C ASN A 41 30.53 30.28 40.53
N THR A 42 31.38 29.91 41.48
CA THR A 42 32.83 29.82 41.34
C THR A 42 33.25 28.44 40.85
N THR A 43 34.47 28.35 40.33
CA THR A 43 35.03 27.14 39.71
C THR A 43 36.18 26.56 40.50
N LEU A 44 36.15 25.24 40.72
CA LEU A 44 37.29 24.43 41.12
C LEU A 44 38.00 23.89 39.87
N SER A 45 39.28 24.17 39.71
CA SER A 45 40.12 23.59 38.65
C SER A 45 41.16 22.64 39.26
N LEU A 46 41.18 21.40 38.80
CA LEU A 46 42.18 20.39 39.18
C LEU A 46 43.11 20.16 37.99
N ASP A 47 44.39 20.53 38.14
CA ASP A 47 45.44 20.45 37.12
C ASP A 47 46.53 19.46 37.58
N ALA A 48 46.35 18.19 37.22
CA ALA A 48 47.24 17.11 37.61
C ALA A 48 48.25 16.80 36.50
N HIS A 49 49.52 16.66 36.87
CA HIS A 49 50.55 16.21 35.94
C HIS A 49 50.31 14.75 35.52
N ASN A 50 49.84 13.91 36.44
CA ASN A 50 49.49 12.51 36.17
C ASN A 50 47.98 12.27 36.37
N ASP A 51 47.56 11.49 37.37
CA ASP A 51 46.17 11.03 37.50
C ASP A 51 45.32 11.92 38.42
N ILE A 52 44.00 11.93 38.20
CA ILE A 52 43.02 12.49 39.15
C ILE A 52 42.10 11.37 39.66
N GLN A 53 42.00 11.22 40.97
CA GLN A 53 41.08 10.28 41.61
C GLN A 53 40.08 11.01 42.50
N ILE A 54 38.81 10.96 42.12
CA ILE A 54 37.69 11.55 42.88
C ILE A 54 37.03 10.45 43.71
N ASN A 55 37.49 10.28 44.95
CA ASN A 55 37.00 9.22 45.84
C ASN A 55 35.75 9.64 46.62
N GLU A 56 35.62 10.93 46.95
CA GLU A 56 34.49 11.52 47.66
C GLU A 56 33.72 12.54 46.80
N ALA A 57 32.50 12.87 47.22
CA ALA A 57 31.58 13.68 46.42
C ALA A 57 32.07 15.13 46.18
N ILE A 58 31.84 15.65 44.97
CA ILE A 58 31.98 17.06 44.61
C ILE A 58 30.59 17.60 44.26
N THR A 59 30.07 18.55 45.04
CA THR A 59 28.71 19.11 44.85
C THR A 59 28.72 20.63 44.76
N ALA A 60 28.35 21.17 43.60
CA ALA A 60 28.31 22.60 43.35
C ALA A 60 27.19 22.98 42.37
N THR A 61 25.95 23.08 42.87
CA THR A 61 24.76 23.24 42.03
C THR A 61 24.72 24.52 41.18
N ASN A 62 25.55 25.52 41.51
CA ASN A 62 25.75 26.73 40.70
C ASN A 62 27.21 26.89 40.22
N GLY A 63 28.13 26.04 40.69
CA GLY A 63 29.57 26.17 40.52
C GLY A 63 30.15 25.27 39.43
N GLY A 64 31.40 25.53 39.07
CA GLY A 64 32.11 24.81 38.00
C GLY A 64 33.15 23.81 38.50
N LEU A 65 33.34 22.71 37.79
CA LEU A 65 34.49 21.81 37.93
C LEU A 65 35.23 21.72 36.58
N THR A 66 36.50 22.11 36.57
CA THR A 66 37.40 21.96 35.42
C THR A 66 38.51 20.95 35.74
N LEU A 67 38.72 19.99 34.85
CA LEU A 67 39.71 18.93 35.00
C LEU A 67 40.72 18.97 33.86
N ASN A 68 42.00 18.98 34.23
CA ASN A 68 43.16 18.76 33.36
C ASN A 68 44.02 17.68 34.01
N ALA A 69 44.17 16.53 33.36
CA ALA A 69 45.08 15.47 33.78
C ALA A 69 46.03 15.10 32.63
N GLY A 70 47.27 14.75 32.96
CA GLY A 70 48.17 14.09 32.00
C GLY A 70 47.88 12.60 31.83
N GLY A 71 47.23 11.97 32.83
CA GLY A 71 46.90 10.56 32.88
C GLY A 71 45.40 10.24 32.97
N ALA A 72 45.07 9.23 33.75
CA ALA A 72 43.72 8.73 33.97
C ALA A 72 42.94 9.59 34.97
N ILE A 73 41.63 9.66 34.77
CA ILE A 73 40.69 10.26 35.71
C ILE A 73 39.69 9.19 36.11
N SER A 74 39.55 8.96 37.41
CA SER A 74 38.54 8.04 37.95
C SER A 74 37.70 8.75 39.00
N ALA A 75 36.41 8.40 39.07
CA ALA A 75 35.49 8.97 40.03
C ALA A 75 34.63 7.86 40.67
N GLY A 76 34.94 7.55 41.93
CA GLY A 76 34.11 6.73 42.81
C GLY A 76 33.09 7.55 43.60
N GLY A 77 33.36 8.84 43.82
CA GLY A 77 32.43 9.80 44.43
C GLY A 77 31.49 10.45 43.41
N ALA A 78 30.34 10.93 43.89
CA ALA A 78 29.37 11.65 43.06
C ALA A 78 29.93 13.00 42.56
N VAL A 79 29.64 13.37 41.31
CA VAL A 79 29.96 14.69 40.75
C VAL A 79 28.66 15.36 40.31
N ASN A 80 28.23 16.39 41.06
CA ASN A 80 27.02 17.15 40.77
C ASN A 80 27.34 18.64 40.73
N VAL A 81 27.51 19.20 39.53
CA VAL A 81 27.98 20.57 39.33
C VAL A 81 27.10 21.32 38.34
N ASP A 82 27.20 22.64 38.30
CA ASP A 82 26.53 23.42 37.25
C ASP A 82 27.25 23.26 35.92
N THR A 83 28.55 23.56 35.89
CA THR A 83 29.40 23.42 34.70
C THR A 83 30.46 22.37 34.95
N PHE A 84 30.49 21.33 34.13
CA PHE A 84 31.58 20.36 34.09
C PHE A 84 32.41 20.57 32.82
N ASN A 85 33.72 20.69 32.96
CA ASN A 85 34.63 20.94 31.85
C ASN A 85 35.83 20.00 31.90
N LEU A 86 35.88 19.03 31.00
CA LEU A 86 37.02 18.13 30.84
C LEU A 86 37.90 18.57 29.67
N GLN A 87 39.08 19.09 29.99
CA GLN A 87 39.98 19.71 29.02
C GLN A 87 41.10 18.77 28.53
N SER A 88 41.61 17.89 29.40
CA SER A 88 42.56 16.81 29.08
C SER A 88 42.46 15.64 30.07
N GLY A 89 42.93 14.47 29.67
CA GLY A 89 42.97 13.25 30.49
C GLY A 89 41.93 12.20 30.10
N ALA A 90 42.07 10.98 30.64
CA ALA A 90 41.22 9.83 30.30
C ALA A 90 40.26 9.47 31.44
N TRP A 91 39.05 10.01 31.39
CA TRP A 91 37.99 9.67 32.34
C TRP A 91 37.45 8.26 32.11
N SER A 92 37.43 7.44 33.17
CA SER A 92 36.91 6.08 33.14
C SER A 92 35.99 5.78 34.32
N GLN A 93 34.74 5.44 34.00
CA GLN A 93 33.75 4.88 34.91
C GLN A 93 33.08 3.69 34.21
N LEU A 94 33.64 2.51 34.45
CA LEU A 94 33.19 1.26 33.85
C LEU A 94 32.85 0.25 34.94
N GLY A 95 31.58 -0.11 35.06
CA GLY A 95 31.13 -1.10 36.05
C GLY A 95 29.61 -1.14 36.20
N SER A 96 29.10 -2.21 36.84
CA SER A 96 27.65 -2.48 36.99
C SER A 96 26.87 -1.46 37.83
N THR A 97 27.59 -0.52 38.46
CA THR A 97 27.04 0.56 39.26
C THR A 97 27.97 1.75 39.09
N LEU A 98 27.43 2.86 38.65
CA LEU A 98 28.19 4.07 38.37
C LEU A 98 27.89 5.10 39.47
N ALA A 99 28.93 5.82 39.94
CA ALA A 99 28.72 6.95 40.84
C ALA A 99 27.85 8.01 40.15
N ASP A 100 27.03 8.72 40.94
CA ASP A 100 26.12 9.75 40.43
C ASP A 100 26.90 10.84 39.69
N PHE A 101 26.38 11.24 38.53
CA PHE A 101 26.97 12.29 37.71
C PHE A 101 25.87 13.22 37.18
N SER A 102 26.02 14.52 37.40
CA SER A 102 25.10 15.54 36.91
C SER A 102 25.84 16.84 36.59
N ALA A 103 25.57 17.39 35.41
CA ALA A 103 26.05 18.70 34.98
C ALA A 103 24.96 19.43 34.18
N ARG A 104 24.63 20.67 34.56
CA ARG A 104 23.71 21.51 33.77
C ARG A 104 24.33 21.88 32.42
N ASP A 105 25.63 22.16 32.40
CA ASP A 105 26.43 22.42 31.21
C ASP A 105 27.65 21.48 31.20
N PHE A 106 27.59 20.42 30.41
CA PHE A 106 28.69 19.47 30.23
C PHE A 106 29.52 19.83 29.01
N ARG A 107 30.84 19.96 29.19
CA ARG A 107 31.79 20.35 28.15
C ARG A 107 32.94 19.35 28.08
N LEU A 108 33.21 18.84 26.89
CA LEU A 108 34.25 17.84 26.62
C LEU A 108 35.14 18.31 25.46
N ASN A 109 36.44 18.45 25.73
CA ASN A 109 37.43 18.66 24.68
C ASN A 109 37.80 17.31 24.03
N THR A 110 36.99 16.88 23.07
CA THR A 110 37.11 15.56 22.40
C THR A 110 38.46 15.31 21.73
N ALA A 111 39.23 16.37 21.46
CA ALA A 111 40.55 16.28 20.84
C ALA A 111 41.64 15.81 21.82
N ASN A 112 41.54 16.20 23.09
CA ASN A 112 42.61 16.02 24.09
C ASN A 112 42.16 15.25 25.35
N ALA A 113 40.86 14.94 25.47
CA ALA A 113 40.30 14.19 26.57
C ALA A 113 39.42 13.03 26.08
N SER A 114 39.28 12.01 26.92
CA SER A 114 38.31 10.93 26.73
C SER A 114 37.40 10.78 27.93
N PHE A 115 36.13 10.44 27.68
CA PHE A 115 35.13 10.21 28.72
C PHE A 115 34.41 8.90 28.48
N LEU A 116 34.88 7.82 29.10
CA LEU A 116 34.21 6.52 29.08
C LEU A 116 33.34 6.38 30.33
N ARG A 117 32.03 6.30 30.14
CA ARG A 117 31.06 6.02 31.20
C ARG A 117 30.03 5.01 30.72
N ALA A 118 30.12 3.78 31.22
CA ALA A 118 29.32 2.65 30.75
C ALA A 118 29.13 1.59 31.84
N ASN A 119 28.02 0.85 31.77
CA ASN A 119 27.64 -0.17 32.75
C ASN A 119 28.37 -1.52 32.57
N GLY A 120 29.27 -1.60 31.59
CA GLY A 120 29.98 -2.81 31.19
C GLY A 120 30.41 -2.74 29.73
N GLY A 121 30.95 -3.87 29.23
CA GLY A 121 31.56 -3.97 27.91
C GLY A 121 33.04 -3.60 27.89
N ASP A 122 33.75 -4.02 26.86
CA ASP A 122 35.15 -3.67 26.59
C ASP A 122 35.31 -2.88 25.27
N GLY A 123 34.21 -2.59 24.59
CA GLY A 123 34.18 -1.83 23.36
C GLY A 123 34.58 -2.62 22.12
N SER A 124 34.79 -3.93 22.23
CA SER A 124 34.94 -4.83 21.09
C SER A 124 33.59 -5.18 20.45
N GLU A 125 33.60 -5.66 19.21
CA GLU A 125 32.40 -6.02 18.46
C GLU A 125 31.53 -7.07 19.18
N GLY A 126 32.15 -8.02 19.88
CA GLY A 126 31.45 -9.05 20.65
C GLY A 126 31.00 -8.61 22.05
N ASN A 127 31.47 -7.46 22.54
CA ASN A 127 31.24 -6.99 23.90
C ASN A 127 31.25 -5.45 23.97
N ALA A 128 30.29 -4.86 23.26
CA ALA A 128 30.12 -3.41 23.15
C ALA A 128 29.93 -2.73 24.52
N TYR A 129 30.43 -1.50 24.65
CA TYR A 129 30.19 -0.66 25.82
C TYR A 129 28.70 -0.36 26.01
N GLN A 130 28.21 -0.56 27.22
CA GLN A 130 26.80 -0.44 27.59
C GLN A 130 26.49 0.98 28.09
N ILE A 131 25.99 1.84 27.21
CA ILE A 131 25.69 3.25 27.52
C ILE A 131 24.34 3.37 28.24
N VAL A 132 24.35 4.05 29.38
CA VAL A 132 23.19 4.17 30.28
C VAL A 132 22.67 5.59 30.47
N ASP A 133 23.48 6.60 30.17
CA ASP A 133 23.12 8.00 30.39
C ASP A 133 23.69 8.93 29.31
N LEU A 134 23.23 10.17 29.35
CA LEU A 134 23.56 11.22 28.39
C LEU A 134 25.06 11.57 28.38
N TYR A 135 25.74 11.44 29.51
CA TYR A 135 27.17 11.76 29.63
C TYR A 135 28.02 10.67 28.99
N GLY A 136 27.65 9.39 29.19
CA GLY A 136 28.23 8.26 28.46
C GLY A 136 28.03 8.40 26.95
N LEU A 137 26.85 8.83 26.51
CA LEU A 137 26.57 9.10 25.10
C LEU A 137 27.48 10.20 24.53
N GLN A 138 27.65 11.33 25.23
CA GLN A 138 28.57 12.40 24.82
C GLN A 138 30.03 11.93 24.79
N GLY A 139 30.37 11.03 25.71
CA GLY A 139 31.67 10.41 25.82
C GLY A 139 32.13 9.69 24.56
N ILE A 140 31.21 9.13 23.78
CA ILE A 140 31.50 8.47 22.49
C ILE A 140 32.23 9.41 21.52
N ALA A 141 31.98 10.73 21.60
CA ALA A 141 32.63 11.72 20.75
C ALA A 141 34.15 11.87 21.02
N SER A 142 34.68 11.25 22.08
CA SER A 142 36.13 11.21 22.37
C SER A 142 36.89 10.53 21.23
N ARG A 143 37.94 11.18 20.70
CA ARG A 143 38.69 10.64 19.53
C ARG A 143 39.21 9.21 19.72
N SER A 144 39.65 8.87 20.93
CA SER A 144 40.16 7.54 21.26
C SER A 144 39.09 6.43 21.26
N LEU A 145 37.81 6.79 21.19
CA LEU A 145 36.67 5.85 21.30
C LEU A 145 35.91 5.67 19.98
N LEU A 146 36.24 6.41 18.92
CA LEU A 146 35.47 6.42 17.66
C LEU A 146 35.49 5.10 16.87
N SER A 147 36.43 4.20 17.17
CA SER A 147 36.48 2.84 16.61
C SER A 147 35.88 1.78 17.54
N SER A 148 35.44 2.16 18.73
CA SER A 148 34.83 1.24 19.70
C SER A 148 33.36 0.98 19.38
N HIS A 149 32.84 -0.13 19.91
CA HIS A 149 31.46 -0.55 19.74
C HIS A 149 30.63 -0.22 20.99
N PHE A 150 29.40 0.26 20.78
CA PHE A 150 28.49 0.75 21.81
C PHE A 150 27.08 0.18 21.64
N ALA A 151 26.40 -0.05 22.75
CA ALA A 151 24.98 -0.36 22.78
C ALA A 151 24.25 0.44 23.87
N LEU A 152 23.00 0.82 23.64
CA LEU A 152 22.17 1.43 24.68
C LEU A 152 21.60 0.36 25.61
N SER A 153 21.62 0.61 26.91
CA SER A 153 20.98 -0.27 27.90
C SER A 153 19.59 0.23 28.36
N ASN A 154 19.25 1.47 28.01
CA ASN A 154 17.96 2.10 28.32
C ASN A 154 17.72 3.30 27.40
N ASN A 155 16.51 3.84 27.45
CA ASN A 155 16.21 5.13 26.85
C ASN A 155 17.03 6.23 27.53
N ILE A 156 17.54 7.19 26.76
CA ILE A 156 18.31 8.33 27.25
C ILE A 156 17.46 9.60 27.15
N ASP A 157 17.33 10.34 28.24
CA ASP A 157 16.83 11.71 28.22
C ASP A 157 17.99 12.67 27.92
N ALA A 158 17.95 13.24 26.72
CA ALA A 158 18.90 14.21 26.19
C ALA A 158 18.41 15.66 26.26
N SER A 159 17.27 15.94 26.90
CA SER A 159 16.73 17.31 27.02
C SER A 159 17.69 18.30 27.68
N GLY A 160 18.55 17.82 28.59
CA GLY A 160 19.59 18.62 29.24
C GLY A 160 20.63 19.21 28.27
N THR A 161 20.82 18.60 27.10
CA THR A 161 21.79 19.07 26.08
C THR A 161 21.52 20.49 25.62
N ALA A 162 20.28 21.00 25.71
CA ALA A 162 19.95 22.37 25.34
C ALA A 162 20.76 23.44 26.11
N ASN A 163 21.29 23.11 27.29
CA ASN A 163 22.12 24.01 28.10
C ASN A 163 23.64 23.77 27.93
N TRP A 164 24.03 22.70 27.24
CA TRP A 164 25.43 22.30 27.12
C TRP A 164 26.20 23.18 26.16
N ASN A 165 27.51 23.28 26.41
CA ASN A 165 28.46 24.08 25.63
C ASN A 165 27.98 25.54 25.50
N GLY A 166 27.46 26.10 26.60
CA GLY A 166 26.90 27.45 26.60
C GLY A 166 25.64 27.61 25.73
N GLY A 167 24.86 26.54 25.55
CA GLY A 167 23.65 26.51 24.73
C GLY A 167 23.86 26.02 23.29
N ALA A 168 25.09 25.67 22.91
CA ALA A 168 25.39 25.13 21.59
C ALA A 168 24.89 23.69 21.39
N GLY A 169 24.54 22.99 22.48
CA GLY A 169 23.99 21.64 22.40
C GLY A 169 25.03 20.55 22.56
N PHE A 170 24.64 19.34 22.17
CA PHE A 170 25.50 18.16 22.11
C PHE A 170 26.61 18.32 21.06
N VAL A 171 27.82 17.82 21.36
CA VAL A 171 28.94 17.80 20.41
C VAL A 171 28.85 16.52 19.55
N PRO A 172 28.72 16.62 18.21
CA PRO A 172 28.56 15.46 17.33
C PRO A 172 29.66 14.39 17.49
N ILE A 173 29.26 13.13 17.37
CA ILE A 173 30.18 11.98 17.39
C ILE A 173 30.85 11.85 16.02
N GLY A 174 32.17 12.01 15.99
CA GLY A 174 32.98 11.98 14.78
C GLY A 174 32.95 13.31 14.00
N ASP A 175 34.06 13.63 13.35
CA ASP A 175 34.27 14.81 12.52
C ASP A 175 34.88 14.41 11.16
N ASP A 176 35.16 15.40 10.29
CA ASP A 176 35.70 15.19 8.94
C ASP A 176 37.08 14.52 8.89
N ALA A 177 37.87 14.65 9.96
CA ALA A 177 39.19 14.02 10.07
C ALA A 177 39.13 12.69 10.83
N ASN A 178 38.13 12.50 11.69
CA ASN A 178 38.01 11.39 12.62
C ASN A 178 36.57 10.85 12.57
N HIS A 179 36.31 9.92 11.65
CA HIS A 179 34.99 9.35 11.47
C HIS A 179 34.66 8.36 12.61
N TYR A 180 33.37 8.21 12.93
CA TYR A 180 32.93 7.07 13.71
C TYR A 180 33.01 5.80 12.85
N THR A 181 33.77 4.80 13.28
CA THR A 181 34.02 3.56 12.52
C THR A 181 33.55 2.30 13.24
N GLY A 182 33.19 2.40 14.53
CA GLY A 182 32.62 1.29 15.29
C GLY A 182 31.14 1.02 15.01
N SER A 183 30.48 0.26 15.89
CA SER A 183 29.03 0.00 15.79
C SER A 183 28.25 0.60 16.95
N PHE A 184 27.14 1.27 16.68
CA PHE A 184 26.20 1.78 17.67
C PHE A 184 24.85 1.05 17.55
N ASP A 185 24.51 0.26 18.57
CA ASP A 185 23.26 -0.51 18.64
C ASP A 185 22.31 0.11 19.67
N GLY A 186 21.20 0.69 19.21
CA GLY A 186 20.20 1.24 20.10
C GLY A 186 19.38 0.16 20.82
N GLN A 187 19.41 -1.10 20.40
CA GLN A 187 18.64 -2.22 20.96
C GLN A 187 17.12 -1.93 21.09
N GLY A 188 16.58 -1.05 20.23
CA GLY A 188 15.19 -0.61 20.26
C GLY A 188 14.90 0.53 21.25
N HIS A 189 15.91 1.08 21.92
CA HIS A 189 15.78 2.24 22.80
C HIS A 189 15.72 3.56 22.02
N ILE A 190 15.34 4.62 22.73
CA ILE A 190 15.27 5.98 22.20
C ILE A 190 16.20 6.95 22.92
N ILE A 191 16.62 7.99 22.20
CA ILE A 191 17.22 9.20 22.75
C ILE A 191 16.20 10.33 22.60
N ASN A 192 15.72 10.87 23.72
CA ASN A 192 14.64 11.83 23.77
C ASN A 192 15.15 13.25 24.02
N GLY A 193 14.77 14.23 23.20
CA GLY A 193 15.05 15.65 23.46
C GLY A 193 16.46 16.15 23.09
N LEU A 194 17.20 15.41 22.25
CA LEU A 194 18.55 15.81 21.82
C LEU A 194 18.54 17.18 21.12
N THR A 195 19.37 18.11 21.59
CA THR A 195 19.49 19.45 21.03
C THR A 195 20.91 19.69 20.51
N ILE A 196 21.00 20.12 19.26
CA ILE A 196 22.24 20.60 18.62
C ILE A 196 21.93 21.95 18.00
N ASN A 197 22.47 23.02 18.60
CA ASN A 197 22.21 24.42 18.23
C ASN A 197 23.52 25.15 17.98
N ASN A 198 24.23 24.83 16.91
CA ASN A 198 25.54 25.42 16.66
C ASN A 198 25.46 26.58 15.66
N THR A 199 25.41 27.81 16.18
CA THR A 199 25.34 29.07 15.40
C THR A 199 26.72 29.73 15.16
N ALA A 200 27.81 29.12 15.63
CA ALA A 200 29.17 29.69 15.58
C ALA A 200 30.22 28.74 14.95
N ALA A 201 29.78 27.75 14.16
CA ALA A 201 30.51 26.49 13.95
C ALA A 201 31.91 26.56 13.29
N THR A 202 32.82 25.75 13.84
CA THR A 202 34.13 25.36 13.26
C THR A 202 34.07 24.05 12.46
N THR A 203 32.98 23.27 12.55
CA THR A 203 32.75 21.97 11.88
C THR A 203 31.76 22.10 10.71
N GLN A 204 31.58 21.04 9.91
CA GLN A 204 30.71 21.03 8.70
C GLN A 204 29.57 20.00 8.75
N HIS A 205 29.58 19.10 9.74
CA HIS A 205 28.67 17.95 9.81
C HIS A 205 27.97 17.94 11.18
N TRP A 206 26.63 17.92 11.18
CA TRP A 206 25.81 17.98 12.38
C TRP A 206 24.73 16.90 12.39
N GLY A 207 24.61 16.29 13.56
CA GLY A 207 23.71 15.21 13.94
C GLY A 207 24.24 14.57 15.22
N LEU A 208 23.56 13.57 15.77
CA LEU A 208 24.14 12.77 16.85
C LEU A 208 25.54 12.28 16.45
N PHE A 209 25.68 11.85 15.20
CA PHE A 209 26.95 11.59 14.53
C PHE A 209 27.25 12.72 13.54
N GLY A 210 28.45 13.28 13.59
CA GLY A 210 28.92 14.19 12.54
C GLY A 210 29.14 13.40 11.25
N VAL A 211 30.07 12.44 11.31
CA VAL A 211 30.41 11.55 10.19
C VAL A 211 30.39 10.08 10.63
N ASN A 212 29.50 9.29 10.03
CA ASN A 212 29.43 7.83 10.23
C ASN A 212 30.12 7.08 9.08
N SER A 213 31.10 6.25 9.40
CA SER A 213 31.69 5.24 8.50
C SER A 213 31.53 3.81 9.05
N GLY A 214 30.87 3.65 10.19
CA GLY A 214 30.59 2.38 10.84
C GLY A 214 29.13 1.95 10.67
N THR A 215 28.59 1.26 11.67
CA THR A 215 27.20 0.79 11.67
C THR A 215 26.38 1.45 12.77
N ILE A 216 25.21 1.98 12.45
CA ILE A 216 24.24 2.52 13.41
C ILE A 216 22.93 1.77 13.21
N ARG A 217 22.37 1.17 14.26
CA ARG A 217 21.11 0.44 14.15
C ARG A 217 20.21 0.50 15.35
N ASP A 218 18.93 0.20 15.13
CA ASP A 218 17.90 -0.05 16.14
C ASP A 218 17.71 1.11 17.13
N ILE A 219 17.66 2.35 16.61
CA ILE A 219 17.69 3.59 17.40
C ILE A 219 16.62 4.60 16.98
N GLY A 220 15.91 5.18 17.96
CA GLY A 220 14.99 6.29 17.75
C GLY A 220 15.47 7.61 18.35
N LEU A 221 15.43 8.70 17.58
CA LEU A 221 15.60 10.07 18.08
C LEU A 221 14.24 10.73 18.20
N VAL A 222 13.78 10.99 19.44
CA VAL A 222 12.43 11.48 19.71
C VAL A 222 12.47 12.91 20.24
N GLY A 223 11.77 13.85 19.57
CA GLY A 223 11.77 15.25 19.98
C GLY A 223 13.15 15.93 19.85
N GLY A 224 13.31 17.10 20.49
CA GLY A 224 14.51 17.92 20.32
C GLY A 224 14.64 18.49 18.90
N GLY A 225 15.87 18.79 18.48
CA GLY A 225 16.11 19.30 17.12
C GLY A 225 17.57 19.65 16.84
N VAL A 226 17.86 19.77 15.54
CA VAL A 226 19.16 20.22 15.02
C VAL A 226 18.95 21.54 14.31
N THR A 227 19.56 22.61 14.81
CA THR A 227 19.53 23.94 14.18
C THR A 227 20.96 24.42 13.94
N VAL A 228 21.31 24.65 12.67
CA VAL A 228 22.67 25.06 12.28
C VAL A 228 22.63 26.27 11.34
N GLU A 229 23.48 27.25 11.63
CA GLU A 229 23.64 28.48 10.85
C GLU A 229 25.11 28.95 10.87
N GLY A 230 25.69 29.36 9.73
CA GLY A 230 27.10 29.80 9.69
C GLY A 230 27.61 30.35 8.34
N TYR A 231 28.94 30.51 8.21
CA TYR A 231 29.64 31.06 7.01
C TYR A 231 30.67 30.12 6.29
N ARG A 232 30.66 28.82 6.56
CA ARG A 232 31.44 27.75 5.91
C ARG A 232 30.95 27.40 4.48
N PRO A 233 31.76 26.70 3.66
CA PRO A 233 31.45 26.32 2.28
C PRO A 233 30.48 25.15 2.09
N TYR A 234 30.26 24.30 3.11
CA TYR A 234 29.34 23.15 3.06
C TYR A 234 28.66 22.96 4.41
N TYR A 235 27.36 22.63 4.40
CA TYR A 235 26.59 22.32 5.61
C TYR A 235 25.84 21.02 5.50
N TYR A 236 26.14 20.04 6.36
CA TYR A 236 25.46 18.76 6.37
C TYR A 236 24.73 18.56 7.70
N ALA A 237 23.40 18.65 7.68
CA ALA A 237 22.58 18.49 8.88
C ALA A 237 21.58 17.34 8.72
N GLY A 238 21.62 16.42 9.68
CA GLY A 238 20.57 15.44 9.92
C GLY A 238 20.41 15.21 11.41
N ALA A 239 19.25 14.71 11.85
CA ALA A 239 19.07 14.41 13.28
C ALA A 239 20.06 13.32 13.74
N LEU A 240 20.22 12.27 12.95
CA LEU A 240 21.09 11.14 13.28
C LEU A 240 22.51 11.34 12.77
N ALA A 241 22.68 11.72 11.50
CA ALA A 241 24.00 11.92 10.91
C ALA A 241 24.09 13.16 10.03
N GLY A 242 25.19 13.91 10.13
CA GLY A 242 25.52 14.92 9.12
C GLY A 242 25.86 14.24 7.79
N TYR A 243 26.83 13.32 7.82
CA TYR A 243 27.30 12.56 6.67
C TYR A 243 27.34 11.06 6.99
N ASN A 244 26.76 10.22 6.13
CA ASN A 244 26.81 8.76 6.24
C ASN A 244 27.62 8.12 5.09
N HIS A 245 28.80 7.57 5.39
CA HIS A 245 29.53 6.62 4.54
C HIS A 245 29.25 5.15 4.90
N GLY A 246 28.78 4.90 6.12
CA GLY A 246 28.53 3.56 6.65
C GLY A 246 27.09 3.07 6.45
N THR A 247 26.63 2.26 7.40
CA THR A 247 25.28 1.67 7.38
C THR A 247 24.42 2.25 8.49
N ILE A 248 23.20 2.65 8.14
CA ILE A 248 22.14 3.03 9.07
C ILE A 248 20.95 2.10 8.83
N SER A 249 20.48 1.39 9.86
CA SER A 249 19.33 0.49 9.73
C SER A 249 18.37 0.53 10.93
N ASN A 250 17.06 0.37 10.71
CA ASN A 250 16.07 0.34 11.78
C ASN A 250 16.14 1.61 12.66
N ALA A 251 16.21 2.77 12.02
CA ALA A 251 16.48 4.04 12.69
C ALA A 251 15.45 5.11 12.34
N TYR A 252 15.11 5.98 13.29
CA TYR A 252 14.15 7.05 13.02
C TYR A 252 14.39 8.34 13.78
N ALA A 253 13.84 9.43 13.27
CA ALA A 253 13.90 10.76 13.91
C ALA A 253 12.56 11.50 13.85
N THR A 254 12.16 12.15 14.96
CA THR A 254 10.91 12.93 15.03
C THR A 254 11.11 14.41 15.33
N GLY A 255 12.32 14.82 15.73
CA GLY A 255 12.68 16.22 15.97
C GLY A 255 12.85 17.02 14.67
N ASN A 256 12.73 18.34 14.76
CA ASN A 256 12.89 19.22 13.60
C ASN A 256 14.36 19.41 13.23
N VAL A 257 14.64 19.55 11.93
CA VAL A 257 15.98 19.84 11.41
C VAL A 257 15.95 21.14 10.61
N SER A 258 16.86 22.07 10.94
CA SER A 258 17.00 23.35 10.26
C SER A 258 18.47 23.59 9.90
N ALA A 259 18.76 23.75 8.60
CA ALA A 259 20.10 24.06 8.12
C ALA A 259 20.11 25.30 7.24
N ARG A 260 20.82 26.35 7.69
CA ARG A 260 20.86 27.64 7.00
C ARG A 260 22.29 28.07 6.67
N SER A 261 22.57 28.37 5.40
CA SER A 261 23.85 28.95 4.99
C SER A 261 23.83 30.48 4.96
N MET A 262 24.81 31.13 5.59
CA MET A 262 25.02 32.59 5.49
C MET A 262 26.12 32.98 4.49
N ALA A 263 26.85 32.02 3.92
CA ALA A 263 27.90 32.22 2.90
C ALA A 263 27.58 31.47 1.59
N VAL A 264 28.23 31.85 0.48
CA VAL A 264 28.10 31.18 -0.83
C VAL A 264 28.61 29.74 -0.74
N ALA A 265 27.70 28.84 -0.37
CA ALA A 265 27.99 27.48 0.08
C ALA A 265 26.78 26.58 -0.16
N ASP A 266 27.01 25.27 -0.22
CA ASP A 266 25.92 24.30 -0.35
C ASP A 266 25.37 23.92 1.02
N ALA A 267 24.04 23.82 1.15
CA ALA A 267 23.38 23.39 2.38
C ALA A 267 22.59 22.11 2.14
N TYR A 268 22.80 21.10 3.00
CA TYR A 268 22.18 19.79 2.96
C TYR A 268 21.42 19.56 4.26
N ALA A 269 20.09 19.47 4.18
CA ALA A 269 19.20 19.20 5.29
C ALA A 269 18.40 17.93 5.03
N GLY A 270 18.56 16.94 5.90
CA GLY A 270 17.72 15.74 5.94
C GLY A 270 17.10 15.57 7.32
N GLY A 271 15.89 15.04 7.43
CA GLY A 271 15.31 14.74 8.74
C GLY A 271 16.11 13.70 9.51
N LEU A 272 16.75 12.76 8.82
CA LEU A 272 17.64 11.75 9.41
C LEU A 272 19.11 11.99 9.07
N VAL A 273 19.44 12.21 7.79
CA VAL A 273 20.82 12.31 7.30
C VAL A 273 21.02 13.52 6.38
N GLY A 274 22.04 14.34 6.59
CA GLY A 274 22.36 15.44 5.67
C GLY A 274 22.80 14.94 4.28
N TYR A 275 23.83 14.11 4.23
CA TYR A 275 24.36 13.52 2.99
C TYR A 275 24.61 12.02 3.14
N ASN A 276 24.13 11.21 2.19
CA ASN A 276 24.29 9.77 2.17
C ASN A 276 25.22 9.29 1.04
N ASN A 277 26.32 8.67 1.43
CA ASN A 277 27.25 7.94 0.57
C ASN A 277 27.25 6.42 0.82
N GLY A 278 26.74 5.98 1.97
CA GLY A 278 26.57 4.59 2.35
C GLY A 278 25.13 4.07 2.18
N SER A 279 24.67 3.25 3.12
CA SER A 279 23.36 2.59 3.07
C SER A 279 22.43 3.03 4.19
N ILE A 280 21.17 3.29 3.84
CA ILE A 280 20.06 3.55 4.76
C ILE A 280 18.96 2.53 4.46
N ASN A 281 18.58 1.72 5.45
CA ASN A 281 17.54 0.71 5.29
C ASN A 281 16.55 0.72 6.47
N ASN A 282 15.26 0.57 6.20
CA ASN A 282 14.21 0.53 7.23
C ASN A 282 14.30 1.74 8.18
N ALA A 283 14.19 2.94 7.61
CA ALA A 283 14.41 4.18 8.34
C ALA A 283 13.37 5.24 8.01
N TYR A 284 13.04 6.10 8.97
CA TYR A 284 12.04 7.15 8.73
C TYR A 284 12.26 8.45 9.50
N ALA A 285 11.66 9.51 8.99
CA ALA A 285 11.66 10.81 9.65
C ALA A 285 10.27 11.48 9.62
N THR A 286 9.86 12.07 10.75
CA THR A 286 8.54 12.71 10.87
C THR A 286 8.60 14.19 11.26
N GLY A 287 9.78 14.68 11.67
CA GLY A 287 9.98 16.09 12.00
C GLY A 287 9.99 16.99 10.78
N GLU A 288 9.68 18.27 10.95
CA GLU A 288 9.77 19.26 9.87
C GLU A 288 11.24 19.52 9.53
N VAL A 289 11.55 19.55 8.23
CA VAL A 289 12.89 19.88 7.72
C VAL A 289 12.83 21.22 7.01
N THR A 290 13.67 22.15 7.44
CA THR A 290 13.80 23.47 6.84
C THR A 290 15.22 23.71 6.36
N THR A 291 15.38 24.27 5.16
CA THR A 291 16.69 24.80 4.73
C THR A 291 16.55 26.18 4.11
N GLY A 292 17.61 26.97 4.15
CA GLY A 292 17.61 28.33 3.64
C GLY A 292 19.01 28.89 3.42
N ALA A 293 19.09 29.98 2.68
CA ALA A 293 20.33 30.75 2.58
C ALA A 293 20.14 32.23 2.30
N ASN A 294 21.12 33.04 2.73
CA ASN A 294 21.25 34.44 2.33
C ASN A 294 22.01 34.57 0.99
N ASN A 295 23.03 33.73 0.77
CA ASN A 295 23.71 33.58 -0.51
C ASN A 295 24.13 32.11 -0.59
N SER A 296 23.65 31.30 -1.53
CA SER A 296 24.05 29.87 -1.62
C SER A 296 24.23 29.44 -3.06
N SER A 297 25.17 28.51 -3.26
CA SER A 297 25.33 27.80 -4.53
C SER A 297 24.16 26.82 -4.69
N LYS A 298 23.98 25.84 -3.80
CA LYS A 298 22.90 24.85 -3.88
C LYS A 298 22.26 24.54 -2.54
N LEU A 299 20.94 24.36 -2.53
CA LEU A 299 20.17 23.90 -1.38
C LEU A 299 19.63 22.50 -1.64
N PHE A 300 19.88 21.56 -0.72
CA PHE A 300 19.44 20.18 -0.79
C PHE A 300 18.58 19.88 0.44
N LEU A 301 17.29 19.72 0.20
CA LEU A 301 16.29 19.52 1.23
C LEU A 301 15.58 18.19 1.00
N GLY A 302 15.70 17.27 1.95
CA GLY A 302 14.90 16.05 2.00
C GLY A 302 14.23 15.88 3.35
N GLY A 303 13.00 15.36 3.37
CA GLY A 303 12.37 14.99 4.64
C GLY A 303 13.13 13.87 5.36
N LEU A 304 13.85 13.00 4.64
CA LEU A 304 14.74 11.98 5.20
C LEU A 304 16.22 12.31 4.97
N VAL A 305 16.61 12.56 3.72
CA VAL A 305 18.02 12.74 3.32
C VAL A 305 18.21 14.00 2.47
N GLY A 306 19.15 14.88 2.82
CA GLY A 306 19.43 16.07 1.99
C GLY A 306 19.87 15.69 0.57
N ALA A 307 20.94 14.90 0.44
CA ALA A 307 21.38 14.33 -0.84
C ALA A 307 21.86 12.88 -0.73
N ASN A 308 21.55 12.07 -1.74
CA ASN A 308 22.00 10.69 -1.88
C ASN A 308 22.97 10.59 -3.07
N SER A 309 24.20 10.18 -2.81
CA SER A 309 25.28 10.09 -3.81
C SER A 309 25.12 8.88 -4.74
N THR A 310 25.98 8.77 -5.75
CA THR A 310 25.98 7.65 -6.72
C THR A 310 26.16 6.26 -6.12
N THR A 311 26.88 6.14 -5.00
CA THR A 311 27.03 4.89 -4.26
C THR A 311 26.00 4.72 -3.14
N GLY A 312 25.21 5.76 -2.88
CA GLY A 312 24.26 5.79 -1.80
C GLY A 312 23.01 4.96 -2.08
N THR A 313 22.56 4.18 -1.10
CA THR A 313 21.32 3.40 -1.18
C THR A 313 20.35 3.79 -0.08
N ILE A 314 19.08 3.92 -0.44
CA ILE A 314 17.97 4.16 0.49
C ILE A 314 16.88 3.13 0.20
N SER A 315 16.52 2.33 1.20
CA SER A 315 15.52 1.27 1.03
C SER A 315 14.56 1.16 2.20
N ASN A 316 13.30 0.80 1.91
CA ASN A 316 12.26 0.60 2.93
C ASN A 316 12.11 1.82 3.85
N ALA A 317 12.10 3.02 3.26
CA ALA A 317 12.27 4.25 4.01
C ALA A 317 11.15 5.26 3.73
N HIS A 318 10.80 6.09 4.71
CA HIS A 318 9.74 7.07 4.51
C HIS A 318 9.90 8.37 5.28
N ALA A 319 9.23 9.42 4.80
CA ALA A 319 9.18 10.71 5.46
C ALA A 319 7.76 11.28 5.49
N THR A 320 7.33 11.78 6.65
CA THR A 320 5.98 12.36 6.82
C THR A 320 5.98 13.81 7.29
N GLY A 321 7.13 14.31 7.77
CA GLY A 321 7.29 15.72 8.11
C GLY A 321 7.32 16.61 6.87
N ASN A 322 6.89 17.86 7.01
CA ASN A 322 6.94 18.82 5.91
C ASN A 322 8.40 19.17 5.57
N ALA A 323 8.65 19.41 4.28
CA ALA A 323 9.94 19.89 3.77
C ALA A 323 9.76 21.32 3.27
N LYS A 324 10.47 22.29 3.88
CA LYS A 324 10.36 23.71 3.54
C LYS A 324 11.69 24.35 3.13
N THR A 325 11.70 25.05 1.99
CA THR A 325 12.80 25.98 1.68
C THR A 325 12.42 27.40 2.09
N ASN A 326 13.37 28.13 2.69
CA ASN A 326 13.23 29.53 3.06
C ASN A 326 14.53 30.30 2.77
N SER A 327 14.64 30.85 1.56
CA SER A 327 15.81 31.62 1.14
C SER A 327 15.46 33.07 0.81
N PRO A 328 15.75 34.02 1.71
CA PRO A 328 15.51 35.44 1.47
C PRO A 328 16.54 36.10 0.53
N GLY A 329 17.66 35.44 0.21
CA GLY A 329 18.69 35.99 -0.67
C GLY A 329 18.97 35.15 -1.93
N ILE A 330 20.16 35.27 -2.51
CA ILE A 330 20.47 34.67 -3.83
C ILE A 330 20.77 33.18 -3.68
N THR A 331 20.10 32.34 -4.46
CA THR A 331 20.35 30.89 -4.51
C THR A 331 20.60 30.46 -5.96
N ILE A 332 21.65 29.72 -6.30
CA ILE A 332 21.79 29.28 -7.71
C ILE A 332 20.79 28.15 -7.99
N GLN A 333 20.77 27.10 -7.16
CA GLN A 333 19.86 25.96 -7.34
C GLN A 333 19.21 25.51 -6.03
N ALA A 334 17.93 25.14 -6.05
CA ALA A 334 17.25 24.53 -4.91
C ALA A 334 16.63 23.19 -5.31
N TYR A 335 16.96 22.15 -4.54
CA TYR A 335 16.51 20.77 -4.67
C TYR A 335 15.65 20.43 -3.45
N ALA A 336 14.33 20.45 -3.60
CA ALA A 336 13.38 20.18 -2.53
C ALA A 336 12.63 18.88 -2.80
N GLY A 337 12.84 17.88 -1.95
CA GLY A 337 12.15 16.60 -1.98
C GLY A 337 11.49 16.27 -0.63
N GLY A 338 10.35 15.60 -0.65
CA GLY A 338 9.73 15.13 0.59
C GLY A 338 10.50 13.97 1.23
N LEU A 339 11.23 13.17 0.46
CA LEU A 339 12.16 12.16 0.98
C LEU A 339 13.61 12.59 0.80
N VAL A 340 14.02 12.93 -0.44
CA VAL A 340 15.41 13.24 -0.80
C VAL A 340 15.52 14.52 -1.62
N GLY A 341 16.41 15.46 -1.26
CA GLY A 341 16.62 16.65 -2.09
C GLY A 341 17.16 16.31 -3.48
N SER A 342 18.33 15.69 -3.54
CA SER A 342 18.93 15.21 -4.79
C SER A 342 19.35 13.74 -4.69
N ASN A 343 18.98 12.93 -5.68
CA ASN A 343 19.32 11.51 -5.76
C ASN A 343 20.18 11.21 -6.99
N ALA A 344 21.37 10.68 -6.77
CA ALA A 344 22.22 10.10 -7.81
C ALA A 344 22.39 8.58 -7.66
N GLY A 345 21.97 8.00 -6.53
CA GLY A 345 22.05 6.57 -6.22
C GLY A 345 20.71 5.85 -6.38
N ALA A 346 20.48 4.82 -5.57
CA ALA A 346 19.27 3.99 -5.62
C ALA A 346 18.30 4.30 -4.47
N ILE A 347 17.02 4.45 -4.80
CA ILE A 347 15.90 4.54 -3.85
C ILE A 347 14.92 3.40 -4.18
N THR A 348 14.58 2.58 -3.18
CA THR A 348 13.66 1.44 -3.38
C THR A 348 12.67 1.29 -2.24
N ASN A 349 11.41 0.97 -2.53
CA ASN A 349 10.36 0.75 -1.52
C ASN A 349 10.24 1.94 -0.56
N ALA A 350 10.10 3.15 -1.09
CA ALA A 350 10.17 4.37 -0.29
C ALA A 350 9.01 5.32 -0.57
N HIS A 351 8.60 6.11 0.42
CA HIS A 351 7.51 7.07 0.22
C HIS A 351 7.62 8.35 1.03
N ALA A 352 6.94 9.39 0.55
CA ALA A 352 6.81 10.68 1.24
C ALA A 352 5.34 11.12 1.32
N ALA A 353 4.92 11.57 2.52
CA ALA A 353 3.55 12.04 2.77
C ALA A 353 3.49 13.51 3.24
N GLY A 354 4.60 14.07 3.72
CA GLY A 354 4.69 15.47 4.12
C GLY A 354 4.59 16.41 2.93
N ALA A 355 4.06 17.62 3.15
CA ALA A 355 4.00 18.63 2.10
C ALA A 355 5.40 19.16 1.77
N VAL A 356 5.67 19.41 0.49
CA VAL A 356 6.91 20.03 0.02
C VAL A 356 6.59 21.45 -0.41
N ILE A 357 7.08 22.41 0.38
CA ILE A 357 6.78 23.82 0.20
C ILE A 357 8.09 24.54 -0.09
N SER A 358 8.26 24.96 -1.34
CA SER A 358 9.39 25.79 -1.70
C SER A 358 8.92 27.25 -1.75
N THR A 359 9.43 28.07 -0.81
CA THR A 359 9.18 29.51 -0.72
C THR A 359 10.50 30.25 -0.68
N ASN A 360 10.95 30.78 -1.81
CA ASN A 360 12.16 31.60 -1.85
C ASN A 360 11.73 33.04 -2.15
N ALA A 361 12.24 34.00 -1.37
CA ALA A 361 11.94 35.42 -1.56
C ALA A 361 13.07 36.17 -2.31
N GLY A 362 14.22 35.52 -2.53
CA GLY A 362 15.36 36.08 -3.29
C GLY A 362 15.63 35.37 -4.63
N ILE A 363 16.46 35.96 -5.48
CA ILE A 363 16.72 35.50 -6.86
C ILE A 363 17.21 34.04 -6.87
N THR A 364 16.54 33.17 -7.63
CA THR A 364 16.98 31.76 -7.80
C THR A 364 17.20 31.38 -9.26
N SER A 365 18.31 30.75 -9.65
CA SER A 365 18.47 30.35 -11.07
C SER A 365 17.60 29.15 -11.44
N SER A 366 17.57 28.09 -10.63
CA SER A 366 16.69 26.93 -10.88
C SER A 366 16.12 26.30 -9.61
N ARG A 367 14.87 25.85 -9.66
CA ARG A 367 14.19 25.18 -8.55
C ARG A 367 13.61 23.86 -9.01
N PHE A 368 13.91 22.82 -8.25
CA PHE A 368 13.47 21.45 -8.49
C PHE A 368 12.69 20.99 -7.27
N VAL A 369 11.38 20.87 -7.42
CA VAL A 369 10.46 20.58 -6.31
C VAL A 369 9.75 19.28 -6.64
N GLY A 370 10.00 18.24 -5.85
CA GLY A 370 9.37 16.93 -5.99
C GLY A 370 8.73 16.47 -4.69
N GLY A 371 7.59 15.79 -4.75
CA GLY A 371 6.97 15.24 -3.54
C GLY A 371 7.81 14.14 -2.89
N LEU A 372 8.56 13.36 -3.67
CA LEU A 372 9.54 12.40 -3.19
C LEU A 372 10.97 12.94 -3.33
N VAL A 373 11.35 13.36 -4.54
CA VAL A 373 12.73 13.76 -4.85
C VAL A 373 12.81 15.08 -5.62
N GLY A 374 13.62 16.03 -5.17
CA GLY A 374 13.81 17.29 -5.90
C GLY A 374 14.39 17.06 -7.31
N SER A 375 15.55 16.42 -7.41
CA SER A 375 16.10 15.96 -8.70
C SER A 375 16.70 14.56 -8.62
N ASN A 376 16.39 13.72 -9.61
CA ASN A 376 16.86 12.35 -9.75
C ASN A 376 17.74 12.20 -10.99
N SER A 377 18.97 11.71 -10.80
CA SER A 377 19.84 11.18 -11.86
C SER A 377 20.16 9.69 -11.65
N GLY A 378 19.67 9.09 -10.57
CA GLY A 378 19.85 7.68 -10.24
C GLY A 378 18.60 6.84 -10.57
N VAL A 379 18.36 5.80 -9.78
CA VAL A 379 17.24 4.87 -9.96
C VAL A 379 16.27 4.99 -8.80
N ILE A 380 14.98 5.09 -9.11
CA ILE A 380 13.89 5.07 -8.13
C ILE A 380 12.91 3.95 -8.52
N THR A 381 12.65 3.02 -7.59
CA THR A 381 11.80 1.86 -7.85
C THR A 381 10.81 1.63 -6.71
N ASN A 382 9.56 1.27 -7.02
CA ASN A 382 8.52 0.96 -6.03
C ASN A 382 8.35 2.09 -5.01
N ALA A 383 8.17 3.32 -5.48
CA ALA A 383 8.18 4.50 -4.62
C ALA A 383 7.04 5.47 -4.95
N TYR A 384 6.55 6.18 -3.95
CA TYR A 384 5.40 7.07 -4.15
C TYR A 384 5.39 8.30 -3.27
N ALA A 385 4.64 9.32 -3.70
CA ALA A 385 4.41 10.54 -2.93
C ALA A 385 2.92 10.89 -2.85
N THR A 386 2.45 11.23 -1.65
CA THR A 386 1.06 11.62 -1.39
C THR A 386 0.92 13.06 -0.88
N GLY A 387 2.02 13.64 -0.38
CA GLY A 387 2.06 15.03 0.07
C GLY A 387 1.90 16.02 -1.08
N ALA A 388 1.23 17.14 -0.83
CA ALA A 388 1.11 18.22 -1.81
C ALA A 388 2.47 18.90 -2.07
N THR A 389 2.70 19.31 -3.31
CA THR A 389 3.89 20.05 -3.71
C THR A 389 3.52 21.44 -4.14
N THR A 390 4.10 22.45 -3.49
CA THR A 390 3.80 23.86 -3.76
C THR A 390 5.08 24.65 -3.97
N ALA A 391 5.17 25.35 -5.10
CA ALA A 391 6.20 26.34 -5.36
C ALA A 391 5.57 27.74 -5.41
N ALA A 392 5.97 28.61 -4.48
CA ALA A 392 5.47 29.98 -4.37
C ALA A 392 6.22 30.97 -5.30
N PRO A 393 5.61 32.16 -5.59
CA PRO A 393 6.11 33.11 -6.59
C PRO A 393 7.47 33.67 -6.24
N ASN A 394 8.34 33.80 -7.24
CA ASN A 394 9.65 34.44 -7.08
C ASN A 394 10.21 34.95 -8.44
N GLN A 395 11.44 35.48 -8.45
CA GLN A 395 12.22 35.81 -9.63
C GLN A 395 13.18 34.64 -9.94
N THR A 396 12.75 33.66 -10.74
CA THR A 396 13.57 32.51 -11.10
C THR A 396 13.70 32.24 -12.59
N ALA A 397 14.81 31.63 -13.02
CA ALA A 397 15.01 31.35 -14.45
C ALA A 397 14.37 30.02 -14.89
N SER A 398 14.22 29.03 -14.02
CA SER A 398 13.51 27.78 -14.32
C SER A 398 12.93 27.14 -13.07
N LEU A 399 11.65 26.77 -13.11
CA LEU A 399 10.92 26.13 -12.04
C LEU A 399 10.33 24.81 -12.54
N TRP A 400 10.75 23.70 -11.93
CA TRP A 400 10.25 22.35 -12.25
C TRP A 400 9.61 21.76 -11.01
N VAL A 401 8.31 21.49 -11.10
CA VAL A 401 7.50 21.01 -9.98
C VAL A 401 6.84 19.70 -10.40
N GLY A 402 7.12 18.63 -9.66
CA GLY A 402 6.52 17.32 -9.87
C GLY A 402 5.90 16.77 -8.59
N GLY A 403 4.75 16.11 -8.67
CA GLY A 403 4.18 15.45 -7.50
C GLY A 403 5.06 14.33 -6.94
N LEU A 404 5.92 13.70 -7.75
CA LEU A 404 6.96 12.77 -7.30
C LEU A 404 8.36 13.36 -7.43
N VAL A 405 8.75 13.82 -8.61
CA VAL A 405 10.12 14.28 -8.92
C VAL A 405 10.12 15.63 -9.60
N GLY A 406 10.87 16.62 -9.10
CA GLY A 406 10.99 17.92 -9.79
C GLY A 406 11.63 17.76 -11.18
N HIS A 407 12.81 17.12 -11.22
CA HIS A 407 13.46 16.74 -12.47
C HIS A 407 14.09 15.35 -12.47
N ASN A 408 13.74 14.57 -13.48
CA ASN A 408 14.26 13.23 -13.71
C ASN A 408 15.18 13.20 -14.93
N SER A 409 16.44 12.80 -14.74
CA SER A 409 17.38 12.41 -15.80
C SER A 409 17.85 10.96 -15.64
N GLY A 410 17.29 10.24 -14.67
CA GLY A 410 17.57 8.83 -14.40
C GLY A 410 16.37 7.94 -14.75
N THR A 411 16.15 6.88 -13.98
CA THR A 411 15.07 5.91 -14.21
C THR A 411 14.10 5.89 -13.04
N LEU A 412 12.81 6.04 -13.36
CA LEU A 412 11.69 5.83 -12.43
C LEU A 412 10.91 4.60 -12.90
N THR A 413 10.71 3.62 -12.02
CA THR A 413 9.98 2.39 -12.34
C THR A 413 9.02 2.02 -11.24
N ASN A 414 7.77 1.69 -11.57
CA ASN A 414 6.74 1.35 -10.59
C ASN A 414 6.61 2.47 -9.54
N VAL A 415 6.27 3.68 -10.00
CA VAL A 415 6.15 4.85 -9.13
C VAL A 415 4.83 5.57 -9.32
N TYR A 416 4.35 6.28 -8.30
CA TYR A 416 3.14 7.08 -8.45
C TYR A 416 3.09 8.30 -7.54
N ALA A 417 2.29 9.29 -7.93
CA ALA A 417 2.01 10.47 -7.13
C ALA A 417 0.50 10.78 -7.05
N THR A 418 0.02 11.09 -5.85
CA THR A 418 -1.40 11.42 -5.63
C THR A 418 -1.63 12.81 -5.03
N GLY A 419 -0.56 13.48 -4.56
CA GLY A 419 -0.63 14.83 -4.02
C GLY A 419 -0.87 15.88 -5.11
N ASN A 420 -1.63 16.93 -4.79
CA ASN A 420 -1.82 18.04 -5.71
C ASN A 420 -0.49 18.77 -5.95
N THR A 421 -0.27 19.19 -7.19
CA THR A 421 0.94 19.89 -7.63
C THR A 421 0.58 21.31 -8.05
N GLU A 422 1.12 22.30 -7.36
CA GLU A 422 0.83 23.71 -7.60
C GLU A 422 2.10 24.53 -7.77
N SER A 423 2.16 25.29 -8.86
CA SER A 423 3.07 26.42 -9.01
C SER A 423 2.27 27.70 -9.05
N ARG A 424 2.64 28.66 -8.21
CA ARG A 424 2.28 30.06 -8.34
C ARG A 424 3.54 30.78 -8.76
N SER A 425 3.77 30.94 -10.06
CA SER A 425 4.97 31.59 -10.58
C SER A 425 4.88 33.11 -10.51
N GLY A 426 6.01 33.74 -10.21
CA GLY A 426 6.20 35.19 -10.19
C GLY A 426 6.65 35.71 -11.56
N THR A 427 7.86 36.26 -11.64
CA THR A 427 8.50 36.66 -12.91
C THR A 427 9.35 35.52 -13.50
N ASP A 428 8.89 34.29 -13.34
CA ASP A 428 9.67 33.10 -13.69
C ASP A 428 9.73 32.90 -15.20
N ILE A 429 10.90 32.55 -15.75
CA ILE A 429 11.08 32.45 -17.21
C ILE A 429 10.49 31.14 -17.78
N TYR A 430 10.55 30.04 -17.02
CA TYR A 430 9.99 28.75 -17.43
C TYR A 430 9.39 28.04 -16.21
N SER A 431 8.10 27.69 -16.26
CA SER A 431 7.41 26.93 -15.21
C SER A 431 6.83 25.64 -15.79
N TYR A 432 7.40 24.51 -15.39
CA TYR A 432 6.99 23.16 -15.82
C TYR A 432 6.41 22.41 -14.62
N VAL A 433 5.11 22.15 -14.67
CA VAL A 433 4.37 21.53 -13.58
C VAL A 433 3.79 20.20 -14.05
N GLY A 434 4.11 19.11 -13.37
CA GLY A 434 3.58 17.78 -13.67
C GLY A 434 3.06 17.06 -12.44
N GLY A 435 2.02 16.24 -12.60
CA GLY A 435 1.48 15.47 -11.47
C GLY A 435 2.44 14.40 -10.95
N LEU A 436 3.35 13.89 -11.79
CA LEU A 436 4.45 13.01 -11.41
C LEU A 436 5.80 13.73 -11.49
N ALA A 437 6.12 14.32 -12.65
CA ALA A 437 7.42 14.96 -12.89
C ALA A 437 7.31 16.35 -13.51
N GLY A 438 8.09 17.32 -13.02
CA GLY A 438 8.15 18.65 -13.64
C GLY A 438 8.82 18.59 -15.02
N TYR A 439 10.05 18.07 -15.06
CA TYR A 439 10.81 17.83 -16.28
C TYR A 439 11.38 16.41 -16.32
N ASN A 440 11.13 15.67 -17.41
CA ASN A 440 11.71 14.36 -17.66
C ASN A 440 12.68 14.40 -18.84
N SER A 441 13.93 13.98 -18.61
CA SER A 441 14.95 13.72 -19.64
C SER A 441 15.52 12.29 -19.54
N GLY A 442 14.99 11.48 -18.61
CA GLY A 442 15.32 10.07 -18.42
C GLY A 442 14.15 9.16 -18.79
N ALA A 443 14.01 8.04 -18.08
CA ALA A 443 12.94 7.07 -18.30
C ALA A 443 11.93 7.06 -17.14
N ILE A 444 10.64 7.03 -17.47
CA ILE A 444 9.53 6.82 -16.55
C ILE A 444 8.70 5.65 -17.09
N ILE A 445 8.68 4.55 -16.33
CA ILE A 445 8.12 3.27 -16.75
C ILE A 445 7.15 2.77 -15.68
N ASN A 446 5.96 2.32 -16.06
CA ASN A 446 4.93 1.82 -15.13
C ASN A 446 4.66 2.85 -14.02
N ALA A 447 4.06 3.98 -14.39
CA ALA A 447 3.85 5.07 -13.44
C ALA A 447 2.54 5.81 -13.65
N TYR A 448 1.99 6.39 -12.58
CA TYR A 448 0.77 7.18 -12.70
C TYR A 448 0.73 8.40 -11.79
N ALA A 449 -0.09 9.38 -12.17
CA ALA A 449 -0.40 10.55 -11.34
C ALA A 449 -1.91 10.82 -11.25
N THR A 450 -2.39 11.10 -10.04
CA THR A 450 -3.83 11.34 -9.80
C THR A 450 -4.12 12.69 -9.15
N GLY A 451 -3.09 13.38 -8.64
CA GLY A 451 -3.23 14.70 -8.05
C GLY A 451 -3.55 15.76 -9.11
N ASN A 452 -4.32 16.78 -8.73
CA ASN A 452 -4.58 17.90 -9.62
C ASN A 452 -3.31 18.72 -9.84
N VAL A 453 -3.16 19.26 -11.04
CA VAL A 453 -1.99 20.03 -11.48
C VAL A 453 -2.44 21.46 -11.79
N THR A 454 -1.78 22.45 -11.19
CA THR A 454 -2.07 23.87 -11.43
C THR A 454 -0.78 24.64 -11.63
N ALA A 455 -0.67 25.30 -12.79
CA ALA A 455 0.40 26.23 -13.11
C ALA A 455 -0.19 27.64 -13.32
N SER A 456 -0.06 28.52 -12.34
CA SER A 456 -0.51 29.92 -12.45
C SER A 456 0.67 30.89 -12.50
N GLY A 457 0.62 31.93 -13.33
CA GLY A 457 1.66 32.96 -13.40
C GLY A 457 1.09 34.39 -13.45
N GLU A 458 1.66 35.30 -12.64
CA GLU A 458 1.17 36.69 -12.53
C GLU A 458 1.94 37.71 -13.39
N ASN A 459 3.09 37.41 -14.04
CA ASN A 459 3.82 38.44 -14.82
C ASN A 459 4.79 37.94 -15.92
N LYS A 460 5.16 38.90 -16.79
CA LYS A 460 5.99 38.89 -18.01
C LYS A 460 7.03 37.76 -18.23
N TYR A 461 6.79 36.99 -19.32
CA TYR A 461 7.69 36.23 -20.21
C TYR A 461 7.93 34.72 -19.95
N ARG A 462 7.19 33.83 -20.66
CA ARG A 462 7.58 33.06 -21.87
C ARG A 462 6.61 31.90 -22.12
N GLU A 463 6.25 31.12 -21.10
CA GLU A 463 5.27 30.01 -21.21
C GLU A 463 4.80 29.45 -19.85
N ALA A 464 3.50 29.11 -19.74
CA ALA A 464 2.95 28.34 -18.61
C ALA A 464 2.68 26.90 -19.06
N VAL A 465 3.39 25.91 -18.49
CA VAL A 465 3.29 24.51 -18.92
C VAL A 465 2.78 23.62 -17.78
N ALA A 466 1.70 22.89 -18.05
CA ALA A 466 1.14 21.90 -17.14
C ALA A 466 0.82 20.58 -17.85
N GLY A 467 1.22 19.47 -17.24
CA GLY A 467 0.84 18.12 -17.68
C GLY A 467 0.33 17.28 -16.53
N GLY A 468 -0.69 16.46 -16.76
CA GLY A 468 -1.24 15.62 -15.68
C GLY A 468 -0.25 14.60 -15.13
N LEU A 469 0.68 14.10 -15.95
CA LEU A 469 1.81 13.28 -15.54
C LEU A 469 3.12 14.08 -15.53
N VAL A 470 3.47 14.69 -16.67
CA VAL A 470 4.77 15.35 -16.85
C VAL A 470 4.59 16.77 -17.40
N GLY A 471 5.20 17.77 -16.79
CA GLY A 471 5.18 19.13 -17.34
C GLY A 471 5.84 19.18 -18.71
N LYS A 472 7.13 18.82 -18.78
CA LYS A 472 7.91 18.73 -20.00
C LYS A 472 8.59 17.37 -20.15
N ASN A 473 8.46 16.72 -21.30
CA ASN A 473 9.11 15.44 -21.60
C ASN A 473 10.14 15.59 -22.73
N ALA A 474 11.36 15.13 -22.49
CA ALA A 474 12.46 14.99 -23.44
C ALA A 474 13.11 13.59 -23.37
N GLY A 475 12.48 12.66 -22.65
CA GLY A 475 12.92 11.27 -22.49
C GLY A 475 11.79 10.30 -22.76
N ILE A 476 11.81 9.15 -22.09
CA ILE A 476 10.89 8.02 -22.32
C ILE A 476 9.76 8.04 -21.28
N LEU A 477 8.52 7.96 -21.76
CA LEU A 477 7.33 7.60 -20.99
C LEU A 477 6.76 6.31 -21.56
N GLN A 478 6.65 5.28 -20.73
CA GLN A 478 6.13 3.97 -21.13
C GLN A 478 5.21 3.38 -20.06
N ASN A 479 4.03 2.91 -20.48
CA ASN A 479 3.04 2.32 -19.58
C ASN A 479 2.67 3.29 -18.45
N THR A 480 2.19 4.48 -18.81
CA THR A 480 1.90 5.54 -17.84
C THR A 480 0.54 6.17 -18.02
N TYR A 481 -0.07 6.66 -16.94
CA TYR A 481 -1.35 7.34 -17.05
C TYR A 481 -1.56 8.49 -16.06
N ALA A 482 -2.48 9.40 -16.39
CA ALA A 482 -2.87 10.50 -15.51
C ALA A 482 -4.39 10.69 -15.41
N THR A 483 -4.87 10.97 -14.20
CA THR A 483 -6.32 11.18 -13.93
C THR A 483 -6.66 12.50 -13.27
N GLY A 484 -5.66 13.26 -12.81
CA GLY A 484 -5.86 14.56 -12.16
C GLY A 484 -6.23 15.64 -13.16
N ASN A 485 -7.03 16.62 -12.73
CA ASN A 485 -7.34 17.78 -13.56
C ASN A 485 -6.10 18.67 -13.74
N VAL A 486 -5.95 19.26 -14.91
CA VAL A 486 -4.77 20.04 -15.30
C VAL A 486 -5.21 21.44 -15.69
N ALA A 487 -4.69 22.44 -15.00
CA ALA A 487 -4.94 23.84 -15.29
C ALA A 487 -3.63 24.60 -15.47
N ALA A 488 -3.54 25.41 -16.52
CA ALA A 488 -2.48 26.43 -16.63
C ALA A 488 -3.07 27.78 -17.03
N GLY A 489 -2.54 28.86 -16.44
CA GLY A 489 -2.99 30.21 -16.77
C GLY A 489 -1.91 31.26 -16.60
N GLY A 490 -1.98 32.30 -17.44
CA GLY A 490 -1.05 33.42 -17.43
C GLY A 490 -1.62 34.67 -18.08
N GLU A 491 -1.19 35.83 -17.62
CA GLU A 491 -1.60 37.12 -18.19
C GLU A 491 -0.64 37.58 -19.32
N ARG A 492 -1.07 38.59 -20.12
CA ARG A 492 -0.21 39.39 -21.03
C ARG A 492 0.44 38.62 -22.19
N GLU A 493 -0.36 37.93 -22.99
CA GLU A 493 0.01 37.26 -24.25
C GLU A 493 1.00 36.07 -24.13
N VAL A 494 1.12 35.45 -22.95
CA VAL A 494 1.99 34.28 -22.73
C VAL A 494 1.32 32.99 -23.21
N PRO A 495 1.97 32.12 -23.99
CA PRO A 495 1.36 30.84 -24.37
C PRO A 495 1.14 29.93 -23.17
N ALA A 496 0.00 29.24 -23.15
CA ALA A 496 -0.32 28.21 -22.17
C ALA A 496 -0.30 26.83 -22.85
N TYR A 497 0.47 25.90 -22.28
CA TYR A 497 0.63 24.53 -22.78
C TYR A 497 0.03 23.56 -21.77
N VAL A 498 -1.13 22.99 -22.09
CA VAL A 498 -1.90 22.16 -21.16
C VAL A 498 -2.20 20.81 -21.79
N GLY A 499 -1.64 19.75 -21.22
CA GLY A 499 -1.91 18.38 -21.63
C GLY A 499 -2.45 17.52 -20.50
N GLY A 500 -3.41 16.65 -20.80
CA GLY A 500 -3.93 15.70 -19.80
C GLY A 500 -2.87 14.74 -19.28
N LEU A 501 -1.85 14.41 -20.09
CA LEU A 501 -0.67 13.62 -19.72
C LEU A 501 0.60 14.49 -19.69
N VAL A 502 0.93 15.16 -20.80
CA VAL A 502 2.18 15.92 -20.93
C VAL A 502 1.92 17.35 -21.40
N GLY A 503 2.48 18.35 -20.72
CA GLY A 503 2.37 19.74 -21.17
C GLY A 503 3.08 19.96 -22.50
N VAL A 504 4.39 19.70 -22.55
CA VAL A 504 5.22 19.78 -23.76
C VAL A 504 6.03 18.51 -23.98
N ASN A 505 5.93 17.91 -25.17
CA ASN A 505 6.79 16.83 -25.61
C ASN A 505 7.84 17.37 -26.60
N GLU A 506 9.12 17.19 -26.26
CA GLU A 506 10.27 17.69 -27.02
C GLU A 506 10.67 16.77 -28.16
N ASN A 507 11.56 17.26 -29.03
CA ASN A 507 12.07 16.55 -30.20
C ASN A 507 12.67 15.16 -29.92
N ALA A 508 13.16 14.90 -28.70
CA ALA A 508 13.73 13.61 -28.28
C ALA A 508 12.77 12.80 -27.38
N GLY A 509 11.55 13.30 -27.15
CA GLY A 509 10.56 12.65 -26.30
C GLY A 509 9.90 11.45 -26.98
N GLU A 510 9.84 10.34 -26.26
CA GLU A 510 9.19 9.09 -26.68
C GLU A 510 8.07 8.76 -25.71
N ILE A 511 6.85 8.61 -26.23
CA ILE A 511 5.64 8.31 -25.44
C ILE A 511 4.98 7.06 -26.03
N SER A 512 4.78 6.03 -25.20
CA SER A 512 4.18 4.76 -25.61
C SER A 512 3.28 4.17 -24.54
N ASN A 513 2.17 3.55 -24.96
CA ASN A 513 1.24 2.86 -24.08
C ASN A 513 0.74 3.74 -22.92
N THR A 514 0.15 4.89 -23.26
CA THR A 514 -0.23 5.89 -22.25
C THR A 514 -1.67 6.32 -22.37
N TYR A 515 -2.26 6.82 -21.26
CA TYR A 515 -3.53 7.52 -21.37
C TYR A 515 -3.77 8.63 -20.34
N ALA A 516 -4.69 9.54 -20.65
CA ALA A 516 -5.14 10.58 -19.72
C ALA A 516 -6.66 10.70 -19.65
N THR A 517 -7.18 11.00 -18.45
CA THR A 517 -8.62 11.20 -18.22
C THR A 517 -8.99 12.56 -17.65
N GLY A 518 -8.04 13.31 -17.08
CA GLY A 518 -8.31 14.56 -16.35
C GLY A 518 -8.83 15.70 -17.24
N VAL A 519 -9.62 16.60 -16.65
CA VAL A 519 -10.07 17.83 -17.34
C VAL A 519 -8.86 18.72 -17.62
N VAL A 520 -8.76 19.28 -18.82
CA VAL A 520 -7.73 20.26 -19.18
C VAL A 520 -8.32 21.65 -19.32
N THR A 521 -7.70 22.66 -18.72
CA THR A 521 -8.16 24.06 -18.79
C THR A 521 -6.98 25.00 -18.96
N ALA A 522 -7.04 25.84 -19.98
CA ALA A 522 -6.14 26.98 -20.13
C ALA A 522 -6.91 28.28 -19.86
N THR A 523 -6.25 29.24 -19.23
CA THR A 523 -6.74 30.62 -19.13
C THR A 523 -5.60 31.56 -19.46
N SER A 524 -5.48 31.98 -20.72
CA SER A 524 -4.42 32.88 -21.15
C SER A 524 -4.88 34.00 -22.09
N ASP A 525 -4.22 35.16 -21.98
CA ASP A 525 -4.30 36.24 -22.97
C ASP A 525 -3.50 35.92 -24.26
N GLY A 526 -2.66 34.86 -24.24
CA GLY A 526 -1.84 34.39 -25.37
C GLY A 526 -2.40 33.14 -26.05
N PRO A 527 -1.62 32.49 -26.95
CA PRO A 527 -2.04 31.25 -27.58
C PRO A 527 -2.27 30.12 -26.56
N GLU A 528 -3.39 29.44 -26.67
CA GLU A 528 -3.74 28.29 -25.83
C GLU A 528 -3.53 26.99 -26.60
N TYR A 529 -2.59 26.17 -26.15
CA TYR A 529 -2.31 24.85 -26.69
C TYR A 529 -2.84 23.80 -25.70
N VAL A 530 -4.10 23.42 -25.90
CA VAL A 530 -4.83 22.50 -25.02
C VAL A 530 -5.10 21.19 -25.73
N GLY A 531 -4.48 20.11 -25.26
CA GLY A 531 -4.75 18.76 -25.75
C GLY A 531 -5.16 17.83 -24.62
N GLY A 532 -6.09 16.92 -24.93
CA GLY A 532 -6.56 15.92 -23.97
C GLY A 532 -5.45 14.96 -23.53
N LEU A 533 -4.40 14.79 -24.35
CA LEU A 533 -3.19 14.05 -24.00
C LEU A 533 -1.98 14.99 -23.86
N ILE A 534 -1.66 15.75 -24.90
CA ILE A 534 -0.45 16.57 -24.98
C ILE A 534 -0.80 18.02 -25.27
N GLY A 535 -0.23 18.97 -24.53
CA GLY A 535 -0.39 20.39 -24.85
C GLY A 535 0.29 20.77 -26.16
N TYR A 536 1.58 20.49 -26.27
CA TYR A 536 2.37 20.75 -27.48
C TYR A 536 3.36 19.62 -27.78
N ASN A 537 3.36 19.12 -29.02
CA ASN A 537 4.33 18.16 -29.51
C ASN A 537 5.27 18.83 -30.52
N HIS A 538 6.57 18.75 -30.27
CA HIS A 538 7.58 19.18 -31.23
C HIS A 538 7.71 18.17 -32.40
N ALA A 539 8.14 18.67 -33.56
CA ALA A 539 8.03 17.96 -34.85
C ALA A 539 8.70 16.58 -34.91
N SER A 540 9.67 16.26 -34.06
CA SER A 540 10.28 14.92 -33.98
C SER A 540 9.98 14.14 -32.70
N GLY A 541 9.11 14.66 -31.82
CA GLY A 541 8.61 13.90 -30.68
C GLY A 541 7.73 12.75 -31.16
N THR A 542 7.94 11.54 -30.62
CA THR A 542 7.27 10.32 -31.08
C THR A 542 6.19 9.88 -30.10
N LEU A 543 5.04 9.46 -30.65
CA LEU A 543 3.92 8.94 -29.90
C LEU A 543 3.42 7.66 -30.55
N THR A 544 3.19 6.64 -29.74
CA THR A 544 2.64 5.34 -30.16
C THR A 544 1.61 4.90 -29.14
N ASP A 545 0.53 4.26 -29.59
CA ASP A 545 -0.42 3.56 -28.73
C ASP A 545 -0.85 4.38 -27.49
N SER A 546 -1.26 5.63 -27.72
CA SER A 546 -1.57 6.57 -26.64
C SER A 546 -2.97 7.16 -26.77
N TYR A 547 -3.66 7.37 -25.64
CA TYR A 547 -5.11 7.57 -25.62
C TYR A 547 -5.54 8.70 -24.70
N TRP A 548 -6.65 9.37 -25.00
CA TRP A 548 -7.28 10.28 -24.03
C TRP A 548 -8.78 10.16 -24.05
N VAL A 549 -9.40 10.53 -22.94
CA VAL A 549 -10.86 10.50 -22.81
C VAL A 549 -11.45 11.80 -23.32
N THR A 550 -12.15 11.77 -24.46
CA THR A 550 -12.74 12.94 -25.11
C THR A 550 -13.86 13.59 -24.30
N HIS A 551 -14.57 12.81 -23.48
CA HIS A 551 -15.68 13.28 -22.66
C HIS A 551 -15.21 14.04 -21.42
N THR A 552 -14.24 13.49 -20.70
CA THR A 552 -13.82 14.03 -19.41
C THR A 552 -12.66 15.02 -19.51
N SER A 553 -11.93 15.05 -20.63
CA SER A 553 -10.88 16.05 -20.86
C SER A 553 -11.46 17.44 -21.12
N GLY A 554 -12.68 17.53 -21.65
CA GLY A 554 -13.28 18.77 -22.14
C GLY A 554 -12.81 19.18 -23.54
N THR A 555 -12.09 18.31 -24.26
CA THR A 555 -11.59 18.59 -25.63
C THR A 555 -11.58 17.34 -26.51
N THR A 556 -11.91 17.53 -27.80
CA THR A 556 -11.79 16.50 -28.84
C THR A 556 -10.42 16.48 -29.51
N ILE A 557 -9.52 17.38 -29.12
CA ILE A 557 -8.16 17.51 -29.66
C ILE A 557 -7.20 16.76 -28.72
N GLY A 558 -6.45 15.79 -29.24
CA GLY A 558 -5.47 15.02 -28.46
C GLY A 558 -4.17 15.78 -28.22
N ILE A 559 -3.69 16.51 -29.23
CA ILE A 559 -2.48 17.34 -29.20
C ILE A 559 -2.82 18.78 -29.54
N GLY A 560 -2.56 19.73 -28.64
CA GLY A 560 -3.03 21.12 -28.79
C GLY A 560 -2.52 21.87 -30.02
N ASN A 561 -1.36 21.50 -30.58
CA ASN A 561 -0.82 22.08 -31.82
C ASN A 561 -1.00 21.20 -33.08
N GLU A 562 -1.64 20.04 -32.97
CA GLU A 562 -1.81 19.09 -34.09
C GLU A 562 -3.25 18.55 -34.15
N PRO A 563 -4.07 18.95 -35.13
CA PRO A 563 -5.47 18.53 -35.21
C PRO A 563 -5.69 17.06 -35.58
N SER A 564 -4.68 16.36 -36.11
CA SER A 564 -4.79 14.97 -36.57
C SER A 564 -3.48 14.21 -36.33
N PRO A 565 -3.14 13.96 -35.06
CA PRO A 565 -1.87 13.34 -34.68
C PRO A 565 -1.86 11.83 -34.99
N SER A 566 -0.71 11.31 -35.42
CA SER A 566 -0.50 9.86 -35.54
C SER A 566 -0.13 9.24 -34.19
N GLY A 567 -0.60 8.02 -33.92
CA GLY A 567 -0.26 7.29 -32.68
C GLY A 567 -1.05 7.74 -31.44
N VAL A 568 -2.02 8.63 -31.61
CA VAL A 568 -2.84 9.21 -30.53
C VAL A 568 -4.32 9.05 -30.87
N THR A 569 -5.08 8.36 -30.04
CA THR A 569 -6.49 8.01 -30.28
C THR A 569 -7.41 8.53 -29.18
N GLY A 570 -8.43 9.29 -29.56
CA GLY A 570 -9.44 9.80 -28.62
C GLY A 570 -10.52 8.75 -28.39
N LEU A 571 -10.71 8.34 -27.14
CA LEU A 571 -11.73 7.38 -26.75
C LEU A 571 -12.83 8.05 -25.94
N THR A 572 -14.05 7.54 -26.08
CA THR A 572 -15.13 7.86 -25.14
C THR A 572 -14.89 7.15 -23.80
N THR A 573 -15.51 7.61 -22.71
CA THR A 573 -15.39 6.90 -21.43
C THR A 573 -15.84 5.44 -21.54
N ALA A 574 -16.89 5.16 -22.33
CA ALA A 574 -17.37 3.80 -22.57
C ALA A 574 -16.34 2.92 -23.31
N GLN A 575 -15.65 3.48 -24.32
CA GLN A 575 -14.61 2.75 -25.06
C GLN A 575 -13.36 2.48 -24.22
N MET A 576 -13.09 3.30 -23.20
CA MET A 576 -11.95 3.07 -22.30
C MET A 576 -12.08 1.80 -21.47
N PHE A 577 -13.26 1.21 -21.36
CA PHE A 577 -13.43 -0.03 -20.61
C PHE A 577 -12.97 -1.24 -21.42
N ASP A 578 -13.15 -1.23 -22.74
CA ASP A 578 -12.88 -2.36 -23.62
C ASP A 578 -11.39 -2.42 -24.00
N ALA A 579 -10.71 -3.45 -23.51
CA ALA A 579 -9.29 -3.70 -23.73
C ALA A 579 -8.91 -3.77 -25.22
N ALA A 580 -9.82 -4.19 -26.10
CA ALA A 580 -9.55 -4.30 -27.54
C ALA A 580 -9.30 -2.94 -28.21
N ASN A 581 -9.70 -1.83 -27.57
CA ASN A 581 -9.42 -0.48 -28.07
C ASN A 581 -7.98 -0.01 -27.80
N PHE A 582 -7.23 -0.72 -26.96
CA PHE A 582 -5.86 -0.35 -26.57
C PHE A 582 -4.82 -1.22 -27.28
N THR A 583 -4.52 -0.87 -28.53
CA THR A 583 -3.38 -1.45 -29.25
C THR A 583 -2.07 -1.18 -28.49
N GLY A 584 -1.14 -2.13 -28.49
CA GLY A 584 0.15 -1.99 -27.80
C GLY A 584 0.14 -2.21 -26.28
N PHE A 585 -1.05 -2.19 -25.64
CA PHE A 585 -1.18 -2.51 -24.22
C PHE A 585 -1.11 -4.02 -24.00
N ASP A 586 -0.24 -4.42 -23.09
CA ASP A 586 -0.14 -5.80 -22.62
C ASP A 586 -1.03 -6.01 -21.38
N PHE A 587 -2.22 -6.56 -21.59
CA PHE A 587 -3.16 -6.91 -20.52
C PHE A 587 -2.84 -8.25 -19.83
N ALA A 588 -1.87 -9.01 -20.34
CA ALA A 588 -1.45 -10.24 -19.69
C ALA A 588 -0.59 -9.92 -18.45
N ASP A 589 0.44 -9.09 -18.59
CA ASP A 589 1.42 -8.88 -17.51
C ASP A 589 1.47 -7.45 -16.96
N THR A 590 1.24 -6.44 -17.79
CA THR A 590 1.47 -5.03 -17.40
C THR A 590 0.20 -4.33 -16.91
N TRP A 591 -0.84 -4.39 -17.74
CA TRP A 591 -2.11 -3.72 -17.55
C TRP A 591 -3.20 -4.70 -17.13
N ALA A 592 -4.22 -4.19 -16.45
CA ALA A 592 -5.46 -4.88 -16.16
C ALA A 592 -6.61 -3.88 -16.27
N ASN A 593 -7.83 -4.36 -16.46
CA ASN A 593 -9.03 -3.52 -16.50
C ASN A 593 -10.24 -4.19 -15.85
N ALA A 594 -10.00 -5.19 -14.99
CA ALA A 594 -11.06 -5.93 -14.29
C ALA A 594 -12.12 -6.48 -15.27
N ASP A 595 -11.67 -7.22 -16.29
CA ASP A 595 -12.53 -7.83 -17.32
C ASP A 595 -13.50 -6.82 -17.97
N ASP A 596 -12.94 -5.71 -18.48
CA ASP A 596 -13.67 -4.61 -19.11
C ASP A 596 -14.71 -3.89 -18.23
N GLN A 597 -14.56 -3.94 -16.90
CA GLN A 597 -15.41 -3.22 -15.94
C GLN A 597 -14.82 -1.91 -15.45
N THR A 598 -13.51 -1.68 -15.68
CA THR A 598 -12.81 -0.46 -15.27
C THR A 598 -11.96 0.11 -16.40
N THR A 599 -11.57 1.37 -16.30
CA THR A 599 -10.47 1.88 -17.15
C THR A 599 -9.17 1.15 -16.81
N PRO A 600 -8.21 1.00 -17.75
CA PRO A 600 -6.97 0.27 -17.51
C PRO A 600 -6.22 0.76 -16.27
N TYR A 601 -5.48 -0.13 -15.62
CA TYR A 601 -4.62 0.17 -14.48
C TYR A 601 -3.40 -0.76 -14.45
N LEU A 602 -2.37 -0.37 -13.71
CA LEU A 602 -1.10 -1.09 -13.69
C LEU A 602 -1.11 -2.18 -12.63
N ARG A 603 -0.89 -3.44 -13.03
CA ARG A 603 -0.90 -4.61 -12.12
C ARG A 603 0.15 -4.49 -11.02
N ALA A 604 1.33 -4.01 -11.37
CA ALA A 604 2.47 -3.89 -10.46
C ALA A 604 2.31 -2.81 -9.38
N LEU A 605 1.29 -1.96 -9.47
CA LEU A 605 1.10 -0.84 -8.55
C LEU A 605 -0.13 -1.02 -7.66
N ALA A 606 0.03 -0.62 -6.40
CA ALA A 606 -1.10 -0.43 -5.49
C ALA A 606 -1.71 0.96 -5.70
N GLY A 607 -2.94 1.18 -5.21
CA GLY A 607 -3.53 2.51 -5.16
C GLY A 607 -3.99 3.07 -6.51
N ASN A 608 -4.03 2.25 -7.57
CA ASN A 608 -4.55 2.63 -8.88
C ASN A 608 -5.92 3.30 -8.73
N ARG A 609 -6.11 4.44 -9.41
CA ARG A 609 -7.38 5.17 -9.45
C ARG A 609 -8.04 5.04 -10.81
N VAL A 610 -9.25 4.46 -10.85
CA VAL A 610 -9.97 4.12 -12.09
C VAL A 610 -11.42 4.57 -12.05
N PHE A 611 -12.05 4.66 -13.23
CA PHE A 611 -13.50 4.73 -13.31
C PHE A 611 -14.12 3.34 -13.22
N ASN A 612 -15.29 3.26 -12.59
CA ASN A 612 -16.15 2.09 -12.57
C ASN A 612 -17.23 2.25 -13.66
N LYS A 613 -17.38 1.25 -14.53
CA LYS A 613 -18.40 1.21 -15.59
C LYS A 613 -19.82 1.30 -15.04
N ASN A 614 -20.06 0.76 -13.85
CA ASN A 614 -21.37 0.74 -13.21
C ASN A 614 -21.84 2.11 -12.69
N ASP A 615 -20.92 3.08 -12.58
CA ASP A 615 -21.19 4.41 -12.02
C ASP A 615 -21.17 5.53 -13.07
N LEU A 616 -21.23 5.17 -14.36
CA LEU A 616 -21.36 6.17 -15.40
C LEU A 616 -22.75 6.84 -15.31
N PRO A 617 -22.83 8.18 -15.28
CA PRO A 617 -24.11 8.88 -15.33
C PRO A 617 -24.79 8.65 -16.68
N THR A 618 -26.12 8.70 -16.68
CA THR A 618 -26.90 8.68 -17.92
C THR A 618 -26.74 9.99 -18.68
N GLY A 619 -26.45 9.94 -19.99
CA GLY A 619 -26.30 11.11 -20.86
C GLY A 619 -24.84 11.43 -21.21
N THR A 620 -24.59 12.63 -21.74
CA THR A 620 -23.24 13.05 -22.12
C THR A 620 -22.41 13.37 -20.88
N LEU A 621 -21.26 12.71 -20.75
CA LEU A 621 -20.26 12.99 -19.73
C LEU A 621 -19.52 14.30 -20.03
N ASP A 622 -19.41 15.17 -19.03
CA ASP A 622 -18.67 16.42 -19.05
C ASP A 622 -17.95 16.68 -17.71
N ALA A 623 -17.34 17.85 -17.56
CA ALA A 623 -16.57 18.21 -16.37
C ALA A 623 -17.44 18.36 -15.09
N THR A 624 -18.75 18.56 -15.21
CA THR A 624 -19.68 18.79 -14.09
C THR A 624 -20.30 17.50 -13.55
N ASN A 625 -20.34 16.45 -14.37
CA ASN A 625 -20.87 15.13 -14.00
C ASN A 625 -19.83 14.01 -14.03
N ARG A 626 -18.53 14.35 -13.96
CA ARG A 626 -17.42 13.39 -13.92
C ARG A 626 -17.61 12.38 -12.77
N PRO A 627 -17.60 11.06 -13.04
CA PRO A 627 -17.78 10.06 -12.01
C PRO A 627 -16.59 10.02 -11.03
N ALA A 628 -16.85 9.57 -9.81
CA ALA A 628 -15.83 9.40 -8.78
C ALA A 628 -14.83 8.30 -9.17
N LEU A 629 -13.56 8.49 -8.80
CA LEU A 629 -12.52 7.48 -9.02
C LEU A 629 -12.46 6.50 -7.85
N TYR A 630 -12.36 5.22 -8.17
CA TYR A 630 -12.22 4.11 -7.24
C TYR A 630 -10.76 3.72 -7.06
N THR A 631 -10.41 3.25 -5.86
CA THR A 631 -9.11 2.62 -5.60
C THR A 631 -9.22 1.12 -5.86
N VAL A 632 -8.37 0.59 -6.73
CA VAL A 632 -8.35 -0.86 -7.06
C VAL A 632 -7.65 -1.65 -5.95
N ILE A 633 -8.28 -2.73 -5.49
CA ILE A 633 -7.75 -3.71 -4.56
C ILE A 633 -7.47 -5.01 -5.31
N GLN A 634 -6.22 -5.45 -5.31
CA GLN A 634 -5.73 -6.61 -6.07
C GLN A 634 -5.25 -7.76 -5.16
N ASN A 635 -5.02 -7.50 -3.87
CA ASN A 635 -4.54 -8.49 -2.90
C ASN A 635 -5.02 -8.20 -1.47
N VAL A 636 -4.73 -9.15 -0.57
CA VAL A 636 -5.23 -9.12 0.82
C VAL A 636 -4.56 -8.05 1.68
N GLU A 637 -3.32 -7.66 1.40
CA GLU A 637 -2.65 -6.56 2.07
C GLU A 637 -3.31 -5.21 1.73
N GLN A 638 -3.65 -5.00 0.45
CA GLN A 638 -4.41 -3.82 0.00
C GLN A 638 -5.81 -3.81 0.61
N LEU A 639 -6.48 -4.97 0.70
CA LEU A 639 -7.77 -5.12 1.38
C LEU A 639 -7.67 -4.67 2.85
N GLN A 640 -6.61 -5.09 3.56
CA GLN A 640 -6.37 -4.68 4.95
C GLN A 640 -6.09 -3.19 5.09
N ALA A 641 -5.43 -2.58 4.10
CA ALA A 641 -5.05 -1.18 4.06
C ALA A 641 -6.24 -0.21 3.86
N MET A 642 -7.42 -0.68 3.45
CA MET A 642 -8.65 0.13 3.37
C MET A 642 -8.97 0.85 4.69
N ARG A 643 -8.51 0.30 5.83
CA ARG A 643 -8.62 0.92 7.15
C ARG A 643 -7.97 2.29 7.27
N ASN A 644 -7.05 2.63 6.37
CA ASN A 644 -6.36 3.92 6.37
C ASN A 644 -7.20 5.05 5.73
N ASN A 645 -8.28 4.72 4.99
CA ASN A 645 -9.19 5.71 4.41
C ASN A 645 -10.62 5.15 4.30
N LEU A 646 -11.35 5.16 5.41
CA LEU A 646 -12.67 4.55 5.55
C LEU A 646 -13.80 5.23 4.76
N SER A 647 -13.56 6.40 4.16
CA SER A 647 -14.55 7.10 3.34
C SER A 647 -14.29 6.97 1.83
N ALA A 648 -13.21 6.29 1.43
CA ALA A 648 -12.87 6.13 0.02
C ALA A 648 -13.71 5.06 -0.69
N ASN A 649 -13.79 5.23 -2.00
CA ASN A 649 -14.39 4.28 -2.93
C ASN A 649 -13.35 3.24 -3.34
N TYR A 650 -13.72 1.97 -3.26
CA TYR A 650 -12.88 0.81 -3.50
C TYR A 650 -13.57 -0.19 -4.43
N LEU A 651 -12.79 -0.86 -5.26
CA LEU A 651 -13.27 -1.99 -6.04
C LEU A 651 -12.25 -3.11 -6.09
N LEU A 652 -12.69 -4.33 -6.34
CA LEU A 652 -11.78 -5.45 -6.58
C LEU A 652 -11.32 -5.47 -8.04
N GLY A 653 -10.01 -5.67 -8.26
CA GLY A 653 -9.44 -5.82 -9.60
C GLY A 653 -9.39 -7.27 -10.10
N ASN A 654 -9.51 -8.22 -9.17
CA ASN A 654 -9.40 -9.66 -9.39
C ASN A 654 -9.91 -10.42 -8.15
N ASN A 655 -10.05 -11.74 -8.28
CA ASN A 655 -10.24 -12.63 -7.12
C ASN A 655 -9.06 -12.53 -6.14
N ILE A 656 -9.34 -12.48 -4.85
CA ILE A 656 -8.34 -12.37 -3.78
C ILE A 656 -8.26 -13.68 -3.00
N ASP A 657 -7.06 -14.24 -2.91
CA ASP A 657 -6.74 -15.27 -1.91
C ASP A 657 -6.39 -14.62 -0.57
N ALA A 658 -7.24 -14.81 0.43
CA ALA A 658 -7.09 -14.29 1.79
C ALA A 658 -6.71 -15.38 2.81
N THR A 659 -6.33 -16.58 2.38
CA THR A 659 -5.98 -17.70 3.27
C THR A 659 -4.82 -17.37 4.23
N ALA A 660 -3.87 -16.54 3.81
CA ALA A 660 -2.76 -16.08 4.63
C ALA A 660 -3.21 -15.38 5.92
N THR A 661 -4.40 -14.77 5.92
CA THR A 661 -4.93 -14.02 7.07
C THR A 661 -5.09 -14.88 8.31
N ALA A 662 -5.26 -16.19 8.19
CA ALA A 662 -5.37 -17.10 9.34
C ALA A 662 -4.19 -17.00 10.33
N SER A 663 -3.00 -16.64 9.84
CA SER A 663 -1.78 -16.48 10.65
C SER A 663 -1.58 -15.06 11.20
N TRP A 664 -2.32 -14.08 10.68
CA TRP A 664 -2.10 -12.66 10.99
C TRP A 664 -2.49 -12.33 12.44
N ASN A 665 -1.86 -11.28 12.98
CA ASN A 665 -2.16 -10.75 14.31
C ASN A 665 -2.12 -11.81 15.43
N GLY A 666 -1.15 -12.74 15.36
CA GLY A 666 -1.02 -13.83 16.34
C GLY A 666 -2.13 -14.88 16.23
N GLY A 667 -2.68 -15.10 15.04
CA GLY A 667 -3.81 -16.00 14.80
C GLY A 667 -5.19 -15.36 15.01
N ALA A 668 -5.25 -14.06 15.32
CA ALA A 668 -6.51 -13.32 15.41
C ALA A 668 -7.13 -12.99 14.04
N GLY A 669 -6.41 -13.24 12.95
CA GLY A 669 -6.93 -13.03 11.61
C GLY A 669 -6.83 -11.58 11.12
N PHE A 670 -7.50 -11.30 10.02
CA PHE A 670 -7.71 -9.97 9.48
C PHE A 670 -8.34 -9.02 10.53
N VAL A 671 -7.99 -7.73 10.48
CA VAL A 671 -8.61 -6.70 11.31
C VAL A 671 -9.78 -6.11 10.51
N PRO A 672 -11.04 -6.16 11.01
CA PRO A 672 -12.20 -5.63 10.29
C PRO A 672 -12.02 -4.19 9.77
N VAL A 673 -12.57 -3.92 8.58
CA VAL A 673 -12.62 -2.57 8.01
C VAL A 673 -13.71 -1.77 8.71
N GLY A 674 -13.31 -0.69 9.37
CA GLY A 674 -14.20 0.10 10.21
C GLY A 674 -14.54 -0.56 11.56
N ASN A 675 -14.92 0.26 12.53
CA ASN A 675 -15.34 -0.16 13.87
C ASN A 675 -16.43 0.81 14.40
N ALA A 676 -16.91 0.56 15.62
CA ALA A 676 -17.98 1.37 16.23
C ALA A 676 -17.64 2.86 16.39
N THR A 677 -16.36 3.25 16.46
CA THR A 677 -15.92 4.64 16.54
C THR A 677 -15.69 5.26 15.16
N TYR A 678 -15.09 4.49 14.25
CA TYR A 678 -14.75 4.92 12.90
C TYR A 678 -15.34 3.92 11.91
N ALA A 679 -16.56 4.17 11.47
CA ALA A 679 -17.25 3.31 10.52
C ALA A 679 -16.72 3.50 9.08
N TYR A 680 -16.86 2.47 8.26
CA TYR A 680 -16.71 2.61 6.81
C TYR A 680 -17.90 3.38 6.22
N THR A 681 -17.64 4.40 5.40
CA THR A 681 -18.67 5.26 4.81
C THR A 681 -18.55 5.41 3.29
N GLY A 682 -17.65 4.64 2.66
CA GLY A 682 -17.41 4.69 1.22
C GLY A 682 -18.28 3.71 0.42
N VAL A 683 -17.92 3.54 -0.86
CA VAL A 683 -18.47 2.52 -1.75
C VAL A 683 -17.47 1.38 -1.95
N PHE A 684 -17.90 0.14 -1.77
CA PHE A 684 -17.12 -1.06 -2.07
C PHE A 684 -17.83 -1.90 -3.13
N ASP A 685 -17.25 -1.98 -4.32
CA ASP A 685 -17.79 -2.76 -5.44
C ASP A 685 -16.87 -3.95 -5.77
N GLY A 686 -17.34 -5.17 -5.55
CA GLY A 686 -16.56 -6.37 -5.82
C GLY A 686 -16.44 -6.71 -7.31
N LEU A 687 -17.21 -6.07 -8.20
CA LEU A 687 -17.20 -6.30 -9.66
C LEU A 687 -17.41 -7.77 -10.08
N GLY A 688 -18.02 -8.59 -9.22
CA GLY A 688 -18.19 -10.02 -9.47
C GLY A 688 -16.95 -10.85 -9.10
N TYR A 689 -15.98 -10.28 -8.40
CA TYR A 689 -14.84 -11.02 -7.82
C TYR A 689 -15.10 -11.49 -6.40
N SER A 690 -14.36 -12.53 -6.02
CA SER A 690 -14.45 -13.18 -4.72
C SER A 690 -13.22 -12.97 -3.86
N ILE A 691 -13.42 -13.03 -2.54
CA ILE A 691 -12.39 -13.07 -1.51
C ILE A 691 -12.47 -14.45 -0.85
N ASN A 692 -11.49 -15.30 -1.13
CA ASN A 692 -11.46 -16.68 -0.69
C ASN A 692 -10.63 -16.87 0.59
N GLY A 693 -11.15 -17.61 1.57
CA GLY A 693 -10.39 -18.05 2.74
C GLY A 693 -10.12 -16.98 3.80
N LEU A 694 -10.89 -15.88 3.81
CA LEU A 694 -10.74 -14.81 4.79
C LEU A 694 -10.97 -15.33 6.23
N THR A 695 -10.00 -15.15 7.11
CA THR A 695 -10.10 -15.53 8.53
C THR A 695 -10.11 -14.31 9.44
N ILE A 696 -11.12 -14.21 10.30
CA ILE A 696 -11.21 -13.24 11.40
C ILE A 696 -11.55 -14.02 12.68
N ASN A 697 -10.61 -14.09 13.63
CA ASN A 697 -10.76 -14.86 14.86
C ASN A 697 -10.68 -13.95 16.10
N ARG A 698 -11.80 -13.30 16.43
CA ARG A 698 -11.89 -12.25 17.46
C ARG A 698 -13.07 -12.49 18.41
N PRO A 699 -13.09 -13.60 19.17
CA PRO A 699 -14.26 -14.03 19.95
C PRO A 699 -14.70 -13.05 21.06
N ASN A 700 -13.86 -12.08 21.42
CA ASN A 700 -14.15 -11.07 22.45
C ASN A 700 -14.45 -9.68 21.86
N THR A 701 -14.51 -9.54 20.53
CA THR A 701 -14.70 -8.27 19.83
C THR A 701 -16.10 -8.18 19.26
N ASN A 702 -16.76 -7.03 19.43
CA ASN A 702 -18.04 -6.73 18.79
C ASN A 702 -17.80 -6.18 17.37
N ASN A 703 -18.84 -6.18 16.53
CA ASN A 703 -18.80 -5.59 15.19
C ASN A 703 -17.76 -6.30 14.31
N VAL A 704 -18.03 -7.55 13.99
CA VAL A 704 -17.08 -8.44 13.29
C VAL A 704 -17.66 -8.91 11.96
N GLY A 705 -16.88 -8.69 10.91
CA GLY A 705 -17.08 -9.10 9.53
C GLY A 705 -15.91 -8.57 8.71
N LEU A 706 -15.91 -8.76 7.38
CA LEU A 706 -14.97 -8.04 6.51
C LEU A 706 -15.00 -6.53 6.84
N PHE A 707 -16.21 -5.99 6.99
CA PHE A 707 -16.49 -4.70 7.58
C PHE A 707 -17.01 -4.87 9.00
N GLY A 708 -16.38 -4.22 9.97
CA GLY A 708 -16.85 -4.26 11.35
C GLY A 708 -18.11 -3.42 11.54
N SER A 709 -18.02 -2.14 11.16
CA SER A 709 -19.15 -1.21 11.16
C SER A 709 -19.19 -0.37 9.88
N VAL A 710 -20.38 -0.20 9.32
CA VAL A 710 -20.63 0.60 8.11
C VAL A 710 -21.72 1.64 8.41
N VAL A 711 -21.51 2.88 7.96
CA VAL A 711 -22.47 3.99 8.10
C VAL A 711 -22.56 4.76 6.79
N ASN A 712 -23.75 4.86 6.19
CA ASN A 712 -23.96 5.48 4.86
C ASN A 712 -23.13 4.83 3.73
N GLY A 713 -22.66 3.60 3.94
CA GLY A 713 -21.84 2.87 2.98
C GLY A 713 -22.66 2.12 1.93
N GLN A 714 -21.97 1.67 0.89
CA GLN A 714 -22.56 0.88 -0.20
C GLN A 714 -21.65 -0.31 -0.47
N ILE A 715 -22.21 -1.52 -0.46
CA ILE A 715 -21.46 -2.76 -0.71
C ILE A 715 -22.18 -3.53 -1.82
N SER A 716 -21.45 -3.89 -2.87
CA SER A 716 -22.03 -4.64 -4.00
C SER A 716 -21.08 -5.66 -4.59
N ASN A 717 -21.65 -6.65 -5.30
CA ASN A 717 -20.94 -7.50 -6.24
C ASN A 717 -19.72 -8.24 -5.67
N VAL A 718 -19.74 -8.60 -4.38
CA VAL A 718 -18.63 -9.32 -3.73
C VAL A 718 -19.06 -10.67 -3.18
N GLY A 719 -18.24 -11.69 -3.44
CA GLY A 719 -18.37 -13.01 -2.84
C GLY A 719 -17.32 -13.23 -1.76
N LEU A 720 -17.71 -13.65 -0.56
CA LEU A 720 -16.78 -14.24 0.40
C LEU A 720 -16.92 -15.75 0.35
N THR A 721 -15.86 -16.43 -0.04
CA THR A 721 -15.85 -17.89 -0.15
C THR A 721 -14.98 -18.50 0.93
N ASN A 722 -15.42 -19.59 1.53
CA ASN A 722 -14.66 -20.31 2.57
C ASN A 722 -14.22 -19.40 3.74
N ALA A 723 -15.01 -18.38 4.08
CA ALA A 723 -14.67 -17.44 5.13
C ALA A 723 -14.84 -18.06 6.52
N VAL A 724 -13.97 -17.71 7.46
CA VAL A 724 -14.06 -18.11 8.88
C VAL A 724 -14.11 -16.86 9.74
N ILE A 725 -15.33 -16.51 10.19
CA ILE A 725 -15.58 -15.27 10.92
C ILE A 725 -16.07 -15.60 12.33
N ILE A 726 -15.31 -15.20 13.35
CA ILE A 726 -15.57 -15.46 14.76
C ILE A 726 -15.52 -14.14 15.53
N GLY A 727 -16.64 -13.77 16.16
CA GLY A 727 -16.81 -12.52 16.92
C GLY A 727 -17.58 -12.71 18.23
N ARG A 728 -17.94 -11.61 18.90
CA ARG A 728 -18.77 -11.59 20.11
C ARG A 728 -20.21 -11.19 19.81
N TYR A 729 -20.48 -9.90 19.59
CA TYR A 729 -21.79 -9.35 19.23
C TYR A 729 -21.72 -8.68 17.86
N TYR A 730 -22.82 -8.69 17.11
CA TYR A 730 -22.90 -8.11 15.76
C TYR A 730 -21.88 -8.75 14.82
N VAL A 731 -22.14 -10.00 14.47
CA VAL A 731 -21.23 -10.81 13.66
C VAL A 731 -21.89 -11.18 12.34
N GLY A 732 -21.26 -10.78 11.25
CA GLY A 732 -21.68 -11.11 9.89
C GLY A 732 -20.49 -11.47 9.02
N GLY A 733 -20.70 -12.26 7.97
CA GLY A 733 -19.64 -12.55 7.00
C GLY A 733 -19.08 -11.27 6.36
N LEU A 734 -19.98 -10.47 5.77
CA LEU A 734 -19.64 -9.19 5.16
C LEU A 734 -19.60 -8.05 6.18
N VAL A 735 -20.66 -7.88 6.95
CA VAL A 735 -20.82 -6.72 7.84
C VAL A 735 -21.26 -7.11 9.24
N GLY A 736 -20.55 -6.66 10.27
CA GLY A 736 -20.99 -6.82 11.65
C GLY A 736 -22.24 -5.98 11.96
N HIS A 737 -22.12 -4.65 11.83
CA HIS A 737 -23.18 -3.68 12.10
C HIS A 737 -23.29 -2.65 10.99
N PHE A 738 -24.47 -2.44 10.42
CA PHE A 738 -24.69 -1.54 9.29
C PHE A 738 -25.82 -0.57 9.57
N VAL A 739 -25.52 0.74 9.53
CA VAL A 739 -26.51 1.82 9.68
C VAL A 739 -26.60 2.63 8.39
N SER A 740 -27.77 2.72 7.78
CA SER A 740 -28.04 3.49 6.55
C SER A 740 -27.17 3.07 5.36
N GLY A 741 -27.75 2.46 4.33
CA GLY A 741 -27.01 2.04 3.13
C GLY A 741 -27.60 0.80 2.48
N TYR A 742 -26.78 0.07 1.72
CA TYR A 742 -27.21 -1.19 1.11
C TYR A 742 -26.10 -2.22 0.92
N ILE A 743 -26.53 -3.49 0.88
CA ILE A 743 -25.78 -4.63 0.33
C ILE A 743 -26.56 -5.14 -0.88
N ARG A 744 -25.92 -5.32 -2.04
CA ARG A 744 -26.56 -5.92 -3.23
C ARG A 744 -25.69 -6.95 -3.92
N GLU A 745 -26.30 -7.93 -4.56
CA GLU A 745 -25.60 -8.86 -5.48
C GLU A 745 -24.34 -9.47 -4.83
N SER A 746 -24.44 -9.85 -3.56
CA SER A 746 -23.30 -10.29 -2.76
C SER A 746 -23.61 -11.57 -2.01
N TYR A 747 -22.57 -12.34 -1.69
CA TYR A 747 -22.76 -13.61 -1.01
C TYR A 747 -21.64 -14.00 -0.06
N VAL A 748 -21.96 -14.90 0.87
CA VAL A 748 -21.00 -15.47 1.82
C VAL A 748 -21.17 -16.99 1.92
N THR A 749 -20.07 -17.73 1.84
CA THR A 749 -19.94 -19.15 2.19
C THR A 749 -18.87 -19.34 3.28
N GLY A 750 -18.88 -20.49 3.96
CA GLY A 750 -17.95 -20.79 5.04
C GLY A 750 -18.65 -20.86 6.40
N ARG A 751 -18.06 -20.26 7.43
CA ARG A 751 -18.55 -20.31 8.82
C ARG A 751 -18.56 -18.93 9.48
N VAL A 752 -19.68 -18.60 10.14
CA VAL A 752 -19.84 -17.39 10.96
C VAL A 752 -20.26 -17.79 12.37
N SER A 753 -19.53 -17.33 13.40
CA SER A 753 -19.80 -17.67 14.79
C SER A 753 -19.73 -16.47 15.73
N GLY A 754 -20.68 -16.39 16.65
CA GLY A 754 -20.72 -15.35 17.69
C GLY A 754 -21.63 -15.71 18.87
N ILE A 755 -21.94 -14.72 19.70
CA ILE A 755 -22.86 -14.87 20.85
C ILE A 755 -24.28 -14.45 20.46
N MET A 756 -24.47 -13.19 20.06
CA MET A 756 -25.78 -12.58 19.78
C MET A 756 -25.69 -11.67 18.54
N PHE A 757 -26.79 -11.57 17.78
CA PHE A 757 -26.86 -10.86 16.49
C PHE A 757 -25.86 -11.44 15.49
N VAL A 758 -26.06 -12.72 15.14
CA VAL A 758 -25.18 -13.45 14.23
C VAL A 758 -25.95 -13.78 12.96
N GLY A 759 -25.44 -13.33 11.81
CA GLY A 759 -25.99 -13.65 10.50
C GLY A 759 -24.92 -14.12 9.53
N GLY A 760 -25.26 -14.96 8.56
CA GLY A 760 -24.29 -15.41 7.56
C GLY A 760 -23.75 -14.27 6.71
N LEU A 761 -24.60 -13.30 6.34
CA LEU A 761 -24.22 -12.12 5.56
C LEU A 761 -23.95 -10.90 6.45
N ALA A 762 -24.87 -10.58 7.37
CA ALA A 762 -24.78 -9.41 8.24
C ALA A 762 -25.25 -9.69 9.68
N GLY A 763 -24.63 -9.04 10.68
CA GLY A 763 -25.04 -9.17 12.08
C GLY A 763 -26.31 -8.38 12.40
N GLU A 764 -26.26 -7.05 12.28
CA GLU A 764 -27.40 -6.14 12.50
C GLU A 764 -27.49 -5.08 11.39
N LEU A 765 -28.73 -4.77 11.01
CA LEU A 765 -29.10 -3.74 10.05
C LEU A 765 -30.03 -2.69 10.67
N SER A 766 -29.70 -1.42 10.48
CA SER A 766 -30.55 -0.28 10.86
C SER A 766 -30.73 0.67 9.68
N ASN A 767 -31.95 0.80 9.13
CA ASN A 767 -32.23 1.54 7.90
C ASN A 767 -31.37 1.08 6.68
N VAL A 768 -31.19 -0.23 6.51
CA VAL A 768 -30.37 -0.81 5.42
C VAL A 768 -31.21 -1.68 4.49
N SER A 769 -30.86 -1.67 3.19
CA SER A 769 -31.42 -2.58 2.19
C SER A 769 -30.47 -3.73 1.90
N ILE A 770 -30.95 -4.97 1.94
CA ILE A 770 -30.28 -6.11 1.29
C ILE A 770 -31.10 -6.52 0.09
N LYS A 771 -30.47 -6.62 -1.08
CA LYS A 771 -31.14 -7.03 -2.32
C LYS A 771 -30.32 -8.05 -3.09
N GLN A 772 -30.97 -9.05 -3.68
CA GLN A 772 -30.31 -10.00 -4.60
C GLN A 772 -29.04 -10.62 -3.99
N SER A 773 -29.11 -11.07 -2.75
CA SER A 773 -27.93 -11.53 -2.00
C SER A 773 -28.22 -12.84 -1.29
N TYR A 774 -27.18 -13.61 -0.96
CA TYR A 774 -27.40 -14.87 -0.26
C TYR A 774 -26.32 -15.24 0.74
N SER A 775 -26.65 -16.18 1.63
CA SER A 775 -25.65 -16.84 2.46
C SER A 775 -25.81 -18.35 2.44
N ALA A 776 -24.71 -19.03 2.14
CA ALA A 776 -24.55 -20.47 2.31
C ALA A 776 -23.60 -20.78 3.48
N ALA A 777 -23.36 -19.82 4.37
CA ALA A 777 -22.46 -20.00 5.50
C ALA A 777 -23.14 -20.73 6.65
N ASP A 778 -22.40 -21.61 7.33
CA ASP A 778 -22.84 -22.21 8.59
C ASP A 778 -22.78 -21.16 9.70
N VAL A 779 -23.92 -20.88 10.31
CA VAL A 779 -24.08 -19.85 11.34
C VAL A 779 -24.26 -20.51 12.71
N THR A 780 -23.42 -20.12 13.66
CA THR A 780 -23.47 -20.63 15.05
C THR A 780 -23.54 -19.48 16.06
N GLY A 781 -24.59 -19.45 16.87
CA GLY A 781 -24.76 -18.50 17.95
C GLY A 781 -24.93 -19.16 19.32
N SER A 782 -24.42 -18.55 20.39
CA SER A 782 -24.61 -19.10 21.75
C SER A 782 -25.72 -18.43 22.56
N ASP A 783 -26.44 -17.46 22.00
CA ASP A 783 -27.54 -16.73 22.62
C ASP A 783 -28.65 -16.42 21.57
N SER A 784 -29.16 -15.19 21.54
CA SER A 784 -30.35 -14.78 20.80
C SER A 784 -30.04 -14.16 19.43
N TYR A 785 -31.03 -14.19 18.53
CA TYR A 785 -31.04 -13.50 17.23
C TYR A 785 -29.99 -14.02 16.26
N ILE A 786 -30.15 -15.30 15.91
CA ILE A 786 -29.29 -16.03 15.00
C ILE A 786 -30.07 -16.29 13.70
N GLY A 787 -29.57 -15.79 12.58
CA GLY A 787 -30.23 -15.94 11.28
C GLY A 787 -29.30 -16.50 10.22
N GLY A 788 -29.83 -17.25 9.26
CA GLY A 788 -29.03 -17.75 8.14
C GLY A 788 -28.46 -16.63 7.26
N LEU A 789 -29.24 -15.56 7.03
CA LEU A 789 -28.80 -14.39 6.29
C LEU A 789 -28.42 -13.23 7.22
N VAL A 790 -29.31 -12.85 8.14
CA VAL A 790 -29.12 -11.68 9.01
C VAL A 790 -29.50 -11.97 10.46
N GLY A 791 -28.72 -11.50 11.43
CA GLY A 791 -29.05 -11.64 12.85
C GLY A 791 -30.30 -10.81 13.24
N LEU A 792 -30.26 -9.50 13.01
CA LEU A 792 -31.37 -8.57 13.30
C LEU A 792 -31.57 -7.53 12.20
N ILE A 793 -32.84 -7.23 11.89
CA ILE A 793 -33.21 -6.06 11.08
C ILE A 793 -34.25 -5.19 11.79
N ASP A 794 -34.06 -3.87 11.73
CA ASP A 794 -34.98 -2.86 12.28
C ASP A 794 -36.17 -2.54 11.35
N GLU A 795 -37.10 -1.71 11.83
CA GLU A 795 -38.33 -1.37 11.12
C GLU A 795 -38.16 -0.54 9.83
N HIS A 796 -36.95 -0.01 9.60
CA HIS A 796 -36.60 0.76 8.40
C HIS A 796 -35.77 -0.07 7.40
N SER A 797 -35.34 -1.26 7.80
CA SER A 797 -34.54 -2.16 6.98
C SER A 797 -35.43 -3.06 6.13
N ARG A 798 -34.90 -3.48 4.98
CA ARG A 798 -35.61 -4.35 4.02
C ARG A 798 -34.70 -5.42 3.44
N ILE A 799 -35.25 -6.63 3.28
CA ILE A 799 -34.60 -7.74 2.58
C ILE A 799 -35.44 -8.12 1.37
N GLU A 800 -34.82 -8.12 0.19
CA GLU A 800 -35.48 -8.31 -1.10
C GLU A 800 -34.72 -9.33 -1.95
N ASP A 801 -35.45 -10.24 -2.60
CA ASP A 801 -34.91 -11.20 -3.57
C ASP A 801 -33.64 -11.92 -3.08
N SER A 802 -33.66 -12.37 -1.83
CA SER A 802 -32.47 -12.91 -1.15
C SER A 802 -32.74 -14.28 -0.53
N TYR A 803 -31.69 -15.07 -0.31
CA TYR A 803 -31.88 -16.41 0.26
C TYR A 803 -30.78 -16.89 1.21
N ALA A 804 -31.09 -17.92 2.01
CA ALA A 804 -30.11 -18.60 2.86
C ALA A 804 -30.20 -20.13 2.78
N THR A 805 -29.05 -20.80 2.73
CA THR A 805 -28.95 -22.27 2.65
C THR A 805 -28.05 -22.91 3.70
N GLY A 806 -27.16 -22.16 4.36
CA GLY A 806 -26.23 -22.72 5.34
C GLY A 806 -26.91 -23.20 6.62
N GLN A 807 -26.26 -24.09 7.37
CA GLN A 807 -26.80 -24.61 8.63
C GLN A 807 -26.90 -23.47 9.66
N VAL A 808 -28.02 -23.36 10.37
CA VAL A 808 -28.19 -22.37 11.45
C VAL A 808 -28.37 -23.10 12.77
N SER A 809 -27.47 -22.84 13.72
CA SER A 809 -27.48 -23.48 15.04
C SER A 809 -27.36 -22.46 16.16
N GLY A 810 -28.10 -22.71 17.25
CA GLY A 810 -28.01 -21.91 18.46
C GLY A 810 -28.66 -22.58 19.66
N THR A 811 -28.54 -21.93 20.82
CA THR A 811 -28.96 -22.48 22.13
C THR A 811 -30.32 -21.97 22.60
N THR A 812 -30.89 -20.98 21.91
CA THR A 812 -32.15 -20.31 22.27
C THR A 812 -33.24 -20.55 21.23
N SER A 813 -34.46 -20.08 21.49
CA SER A 813 -35.58 -20.16 20.54
C SER A 813 -35.56 -19.06 19.46
N SER A 814 -34.65 -18.09 19.54
CA SER A 814 -34.61 -16.92 18.66
C SER A 814 -33.74 -17.17 17.42
N ILE A 815 -34.02 -18.27 16.72
CA ILE A 815 -33.26 -18.76 15.57
C ILE A 815 -34.18 -18.82 14.35
N GLY A 816 -33.78 -18.20 13.24
CA GLY A 816 -34.50 -18.26 11.97
C GLY A 816 -33.62 -18.76 10.85
N GLY A 817 -34.21 -19.49 9.90
CA GLY A 817 -33.52 -19.94 8.69
C GLY A 817 -33.05 -18.78 7.81
N LEU A 818 -33.72 -17.63 7.88
CA LEU A 818 -33.37 -16.40 7.16
C LEU A 818 -32.92 -15.29 8.13
N ILE A 819 -33.73 -14.94 9.12
CA ILE A 819 -33.49 -13.80 10.03
C ILE A 819 -33.66 -14.21 11.50
N GLY A 820 -32.79 -13.76 12.40
CA GLY A 820 -32.97 -13.99 13.84
C GLY A 820 -34.13 -13.18 14.45
N TYR A 821 -34.12 -11.86 14.28
CA TYR A 821 -35.15 -10.92 14.73
C TYR A 821 -35.55 -9.94 13.63
N ASN A 822 -36.85 -9.79 13.38
CA ASN A 822 -37.38 -8.92 12.32
C ASN A 822 -38.45 -7.94 12.83
N THR A 823 -38.18 -6.64 12.72
CA THR A 823 -39.22 -5.58 12.75
C THR A 823 -39.39 -4.85 11.41
N GLY A 824 -38.55 -5.15 10.42
CA GLY A 824 -38.56 -4.60 9.06
C GLY A 824 -39.40 -5.41 8.06
N SER A 825 -39.12 -5.20 6.77
CA SER A 825 -39.84 -5.86 5.67
C SER A 825 -39.01 -6.92 4.95
N ILE A 826 -39.70 -7.95 4.47
CA ILE A 826 -39.14 -9.01 3.64
C ILE A 826 -39.99 -9.10 2.38
N THR A 827 -39.34 -9.23 1.23
CA THR A 827 -39.99 -9.40 -0.08
C THR A 827 -39.30 -10.51 -0.84
N ASN A 828 -40.08 -11.45 -1.39
CA ASN A 828 -39.62 -12.54 -2.28
C ASN A 828 -38.31 -13.21 -1.79
N SER A 829 -38.21 -13.55 -0.51
CA SER A 829 -36.97 -14.10 0.04
C SER A 829 -37.16 -15.52 0.57
N TYR A 830 -36.11 -16.33 0.53
CA TYR A 830 -36.24 -17.77 0.73
C TYR A 830 -35.21 -18.34 1.70
N TRP A 831 -35.53 -19.46 2.35
CA TRP A 831 -34.54 -20.25 3.08
C TRP A 831 -34.74 -21.72 2.80
N ASN A 832 -33.64 -22.48 2.82
CA ASN A 832 -33.71 -23.92 2.63
C ASN A 832 -34.09 -24.62 3.95
N THR A 833 -35.25 -25.26 3.98
CA THR A 833 -35.79 -25.90 5.19
C THR A 833 -35.04 -27.18 5.58
N ASP A 834 -34.35 -27.81 4.63
CA ASP A 834 -33.65 -29.07 4.86
C ASP A 834 -32.24 -28.82 5.40
N THR A 835 -31.49 -27.89 4.77
CA THR A 835 -30.08 -27.64 5.10
C THR A 835 -29.90 -26.66 6.26
N SER A 836 -30.80 -25.68 6.42
CA SER A 836 -30.72 -24.74 7.55
C SER A 836 -30.98 -25.40 8.91
N GLY A 837 -31.72 -26.52 8.92
CA GLY A 837 -32.23 -27.15 10.13
C GLY A 837 -33.35 -26.36 10.83
N GLN A 838 -33.89 -25.31 10.19
CA GLN A 838 -34.90 -24.43 10.78
C GLN A 838 -36.24 -24.52 10.05
N THR A 839 -37.33 -24.66 10.80
CA THR A 839 -38.69 -24.68 10.26
C THR A 839 -39.24 -23.28 9.98
N ASN A 840 -38.73 -22.26 10.67
CA ASN A 840 -39.22 -20.88 10.57
C ASN A 840 -38.20 -20.00 9.86
N ALA A 841 -38.68 -19.08 9.00
CA ALA A 841 -37.85 -18.06 8.36
C ALA A 841 -37.22 -17.11 9.38
N VAL A 842 -38.04 -16.69 10.33
CA VAL A 842 -37.73 -15.66 11.32
C VAL A 842 -37.85 -16.26 12.71
N GLY A 843 -36.83 -16.08 13.55
CA GLY A 843 -36.85 -16.55 14.94
C GLY A 843 -37.90 -15.79 15.77
N ILE A 844 -37.88 -14.46 15.71
CA ILE A 844 -38.86 -13.58 16.35
C ILE A 844 -39.25 -12.45 15.39
N GLY A 845 -40.56 -12.21 15.22
CA GLY A 845 -41.09 -11.13 14.39
C GLY A 845 -41.95 -11.64 13.24
N SER A 846 -42.21 -10.76 12.27
CA SER A 846 -42.99 -11.13 11.07
C SER A 846 -42.13 -11.92 10.09
N SER A 847 -42.69 -12.96 9.48
CA SER A 847 -42.08 -13.68 8.36
C SER A 847 -42.79 -13.42 7.02
N ALA A 848 -43.66 -12.41 6.96
CA ALA A 848 -44.40 -12.08 5.74
C ALA A 848 -43.41 -11.73 4.60
N GLY A 849 -43.59 -12.36 3.43
CA GLY A 849 -42.69 -12.21 2.28
C GLY A 849 -41.50 -13.17 2.25
N ALA A 850 -41.35 -14.02 3.28
CA ALA A 850 -40.40 -15.12 3.29
C ALA A 850 -41.07 -16.47 2.98
N THR A 851 -40.46 -17.30 2.13
CA THR A 851 -40.98 -18.63 1.75
C THR A 851 -39.93 -19.71 1.98
N GLY A 852 -40.29 -20.76 2.72
CA GLY A 852 -39.41 -21.91 2.95
C GLY A 852 -39.48 -22.87 1.77
N LEU A 853 -38.33 -23.28 1.25
CA LEU A 853 -38.22 -24.26 0.18
C LEU A 853 -37.38 -25.44 0.64
N THR A 854 -37.76 -26.65 0.21
CA THR A 854 -36.88 -27.82 0.34
C THR A 854 -35.67 -27.69 -0.58
N THR A 855 -34.65 -28.51 -0.38
CA THR A 855 -33.48 -28.57 -1.26
C THR A 855 -33.91 -28.85 -2.69
N ALA A 856 -34.81 -29.79 -2.93
CA ALA A 856 -35.28 -30.11 -4.28
C ALA A 856 -35.97 -28.91 -4.95
N GLN A 857 -36.76 -28.12 -4.20
CA GLN A 857 -37.41 -26.93 -4.73
C GLN A 857 -36.43 -25.79 -5.01
N MET A 858 -35.39 -25.64 -4.18
CA MET A 858 -34.32 -24.65 -4.40
C MET A 858 -33.55 -24.86 -5.70
N LEU A 859 -33.60 -26.06 -6.29
CA LEU A 859 -32.96 -26.38 -7.57
C LEU A 859 -33.86 -26.16 -8.78
N GLN A 860 -35.03 -25.53 -8.62
CA GLN A 860 -36.02 -25.32 -9.69
C GLN A 860 -36.37 -23.85 -9.83
N ALA A 861 -36.24 -23.28 -11.04
CA ALA A 861 -36.47 -21.85 -11.28
C ALA A 861 -37.89 -21.42 -10.91
N ASP A 862 -38.88 -22.26 -11.24
CA ASP A 862 -40.30 -22.01 -10.99
C ASP A 862 -40.64 -21.85 -9.49
N SER A 863 -39.79 -22.34 -8.59
CA SER A 863 -39.97 -22.14 -7.13
C SER A 863 -39.73 -20.69 -6.69
N PHE A 864 -39.03 -19.89 -7.49
CA PHE A 864 -38.65 -18.50 -7.20
C PHE A 864 -39.57 -17.52 -7.90
N THR A 865 -40.87 -17.56 -7.58
CA THR A 865 -41.87 -16.70 -8.22
C THR A 865 -41.53 -15.22 -8.04
N GLY A 866 -41.51 -14.46 -9.13
CA GLY A 866 -41.24 -13.02 -9.15
C GLY A 866 -39.75 -12.65 -9.14
N TRP A 867 -38.84 -13.62 -9.15
CA TRP A 867 -37.41 -13.35 -9.29
C TRP A 867 -37.04 -13.08 -10.74
N ASP A 868 -36.04 -12.23 -10.91
CA ASP A 868 -35.32 -12.06 -12.16
C ASP A 868 -34.31 -13.21 -12.33
N ILE A 869 -34.82 -14.38 -12.72
CA ILE A 869 -34.09 -15.65 -12.78
C ILE A 869 -34.34 -16.37 -14.11
N ASP A 870 -33.31 -17.05 -14.62
CA ASP A 870 -33.46 -17.89 -15.81
C ASP A 870 -32.62 -19.17 -15.74
N ALA A 871 -33.14 -20.23 -16.35
CA ALA A 871 -32.46 -21.50 -16.56
C ALA A 871 -31.67 -21.57 -17.87
N GLN A 872 -31.75 -20.52 -18.70
CA GLN A 872 -30.95 -20.35 -19.90
C GLN A 872 -29.80 -19.37 -19.67
N GLY A 873 -28.66 -19.64 -20.30
CA GLY A 873 -27.53 -18.72 -20.31
C GLY A 873 -27.70 -17.55 -21.28
N GLY A 874 -27.02 -16.44 -21.00
CA GLY A 874 -27.00 -15.26 -21.86
C GLY A 874 -28.25 -14.35 -21.81
N THR A 875 -29.25 -14.68 -20.99
CA THR A 875 -30.53 -13.96 -20.92
C THR A 875 -30.51 -12.63 -20.14
N GLY A 876 -29.40 -12.31 -19.46
CA GLY A 876 -29.19 -11.03 -18.78
C GLY A 876 -29.95 -10.85 -17.46
N THR A 877 -30.64 -11.88 -16.99
CA THR A 877 -31.30 -11.88 -15.67
C THR A 877 -30.27 -11.91 -14.54
N VAL A 878 -30.61 -11.35 -13.38
CA VAL A 878 -29.69 -11.32 -12.22
C VAL A 878 -29.29 -12.72 -11.77
N TRP A 879 -30.21 -13.66 -11.78
CA TRP A 879 -29.98 -15.02 -11.29
C TRP A 879 -29.91 -16.05 -12.43
N ARG A 880 -28.96 -16.96 -12.31
CA ARG A 880 -28.82 -18.16 -13.15
C ARG A 880 -29.12 -19.39 -12.31
N ILE A 881 -29.92 -20.32 -12.83
CA ILE A 881 -30.14 -21.61 -12.15
C ILE A 881 -29.98 -22.78 -13.11
N TYR A 882 -29.13 -23.75 -12.76
CA TYR A 882 -29.04 -25.00 -13.51
C TYR A 882 -30.07 -25.97 -12.94
N GLU A 883 -31.14 -26.21 -13.69
CA GLU A 883 -32.29 -27.02 -13.28
C GLU A 883 -31.88 -28.38 -12.72
N GLY A 884 -32.21 -28.62 -11.46
CA GLY A 884 -31.91 -29.87 -10.75
C GLY A 884 -30.48 -29.99 -10.21
N TYR A 885 -29.62 -28.99 -10.43
CA TYR A 885 -28.19 -29.05 -10.05
C TYR A 885 -27.78 -27.97 -9.06
N THR A 886 -28.22 -26.71 -9.23
CA THR A 886 -27.79 -25.60 -8.39
C THR A 886 -28.94 -24.84 -7.77
N ALA A 887 -28.72 -24.25 -6.59
CA ALA A 887 -29.51 -23.11 -6.16
C ALA A 887 -29.26 -21.90 -7.09
N PRO A 888 -30.06 -20.82 -7.02
CA PRO A 888 -29.82 -19.62 -7.83
C PRO A 888 -28.41 -19.06 -7.61
N LEU A 889 -27.66 -18.92 -8.70
CA LEU A 889 -26.32 -18.33 -8.76
C LEU A 889 -26.43 -16.89 -9.22
N LEU A 890 -25.65 -15.98 -8.63
CA LEU A 890 -25.57 -14.60 -9.11
C LEU A 890 -24.85 -14.58 -10.46
N ARG A 891 -25.56 -14.20 -11.53
CA ARG A 891 -25.03 -14.24 -12.89
C ARG A 891 -23.84 -13.30 -13.08
N HIS A 892 -23.79 -12.19 -12.35
CA HIS A 892 -22.70 -11.21 -12.42
C HIS A 892 -21.31 -11.79 -12.05
N PHE A 893 -21.25 -12.94 -11.36
CA PHE A 893 -19.99 -13.64 -11.04
C PHE A 893 -19.63 -14.72 -12.07
N LEU A 894 -20.51 -15.00 -13.04
CA LEU A 894 -20.33 -16.05 -14.02
C LEU A 894 -19.72 -15.51 -15.30
N THR A 895 -18.74 -16.22 -15.85
CA THR A 895 -18.21 -15.90 -17.18
C THR A 895 -19.09 -16.53 -18.26
N ALA A 896 -19.51 -15.75 -19.27
CA ALA A 896 -20.26 -16.31 -20.39
C ALA A 896 -19.41 -17.32 -21.18
N LEU A 897 -19.94 -18.52 -21.45
CA LEU A 897 -19.25 -19.54 -22.24
C LEU A 897 -20.22 -20.22 -23.20
N GLU A 898 -19.95 -20.11 -24.49
CA GLU A 898 -20.72 -20.82 -25.52
C GLU A 898 -20.29 -22.28 -25.62
N VAL A 899 -21.25 -23.20 -25.52
CA VAL A 899 -21.04 -24.64 -25.65
C VAL A 899 -21.89 -25.22 -26.78
N THR A 900 -21.31 -26.15 -27.53
CA THR A 900 -21.91 -26.75 -28.73
C THR A 900 -21.87 -28.27 -28.60
N GLY A 901 -23.00 -28.94 -28.82
CA GLY A 901 -23.05 -30.40 -28.91
C GLY A 901 -22.35 -30.91 -30.17
N ASP A 902 -21.56 -31.98 -30.03
CA ASP A 902 -20.80 -32.53 -31.14
C ASP A 902 -21.69 -33.34 -32.09
N THR A 903 -21.47 -33.23 -33.39
CA THR A 903 -22.09 -34.15 -34.35
C THR A 903 -21.27 -35.44 -34.44
N THR A 904 -21.76 -36.50 -33.82
CA THR A 904 -21.03 -37.77 -33.67
C THR A 904 -21.81 -38.97 -34.18
N THR A 905 -21.10 -40.04 -34.53
CA THR A 905 -21.69 -41.30 -34.99
C THR A 905 -21.05 -42.47 -34.26
N THR A 906 -21.87 -43.37 -33.75
CA THR A 906 -21.45 -44.61 -33.06
C THR A 906 -22.24 -45.81 -33.61
N THR A 907 -21.97 -47.01 -33.10
CA THR A 907 -22.73 -48.23 -33.40
C THR A 907 -23.41 -48.72 -32.14
N TYR A 908 -24.64 -49.23 -32.28
CA TYR A 908 -25.44 -49.80 -31.19
C TYR A 908 -24.62 -50.85 -30.42
N ASN A 909 -24.53 -50.67 -29.11
CA ASN A 909 -23.76 -51.53 -28.23
C ASN A 909 -24.59 -52.10 -27.07
N GLY A 910 -25.92 -51.86 -27.06
CA GLY A 910 -26.84 -52.39 -26.05
C GLY A 910 -26.87 -51.60 -24.73
N THR A 911 -26.16 -50.47 -24.61
CA THR A 911 -26.18 -49.56 -23.45
C THR A 911 -26.65 -48.17 -23.87
N GLU A 912 -26.94 -47.28 -22.90
CA GLU A 912 -27.11 -45.85 -23.19
C GLU A 912 -25.80 -45.31 -23.77
N GLN A 913 -25.88 -44.51 -24.84
CA GLN A 913 -24.75 -43.88 -25.50
C GLN A 913 -24.95 -42.37 -25.44
N THR A 914 -23.94 -41.64 -24.96
CA THR A 914 -23.99 -40.19 -24.78
C THR A 914 -23.31 -39.47 -25.94
N GLY A 915 -23.75 -38.24 -26.20
CA GLY A 915 -23.06 -37.34 -27.12
C GLY A 915 -21.73 -36.80 -26.56
N GLY A 916 -21.09 -35.95 -27.36
CA GLY A 916 -19.96 -35.11 -26.94
C GLY A 916 -20.35 -33.64 -26.97
N TRP A 917 -19.50 -32.77 -26.44
CA TRP A 917 -19.63 -31.33 -26.56
C TRP A 917 -18.26 -30.67 -26.69
N SER A 918 -18.26 -29.48 -27.28
CA SER A 918 -17.07 -28.66 -27.46
C SER A 918 -17.37 -27.18 -27.23
N THR A 919 -16.32 -26.39 -27.04
CA THR A 919 -16.36 -24.92 -26.93
C THR A 919 -15.13 -24.34 -27.61
N THR A 920 -15.16 -23.03 -27.89
CA THR A 920 -14.04 -22.28 -28.47
C THR A 920 -13.47 -21.31 -27.45
N GLY A 921 -12.15 -21.33 -27.24
CA GLY A 921 -11.45 -20.46 -26.30
C GLY A 921 -10.86 -21.23 -25.12
N GLU A 922 -10.17 -20.51 -24.24
CA GLU A 922 -9.68 -21.06 -22.97
C GLU A 922 -10.82 -21.14 -21.95
N TYR A 923 -10.87 -22.24 -21.22
CA TYR A 923 -11.85 -22.47 -20.15
C TYR A 923 -11.25 -23.42 -19.10
N ASP A 924 -11.83 -23.38 -17.90
CA ASP A 924 -11.52 -24.25 -16.78
C ASP A 924 -12.51 -25.42 -16.77
N ILE A 925 -12.04 -26.60 -17.18
CA ILE A 925 -12.86 -27.81 -17.21
C ILE A 925 -13.35 -28.23 -15.80
N ASP A 926 -12.62 -27.86 -14.74
CA ASP A 926 -12.99 -28.21 -13.37
C ASP A 926 -14.18 -27.37 -12.86
N ARG A 927 -14.64 -26.40 -13.66
CA ARG A 927 -15.85 -25.60 -13.41
C ARG A 927 -17.04 -25.99 -14.27
N ILE A 928 -16.90 -27.02 -15.11
CA ILE A 928 -18.00 -27.57 -15.91
C ILE A 928 -18.28 -28.98 -15.43
N PHE A 929 -19.49 -29.17 -14.93
CA PHE A 929 -19.92 -30.41 -14.29
C PHE A 929 -21.01 -31.11 -15.08
N GLY A 930 -21.22 -32.38 -14.77
CA GLY A 930 -22.27 -33.20 -15.36
C GLY A 930 -21.88 -33.82 -16.70
N GLN A 931 -22.87 -34.37 -17.40
CA GLN A 931 -22.70 -35.07 -18.66
C GLN A 931 -23.86 -34.75 -19.60
N VAL A 932 -23.59 -34.77 -20.90
CA VAL A 932 -24.62 -34.61 -21.92
C VAL A 932 -25.34 -35.93 -22.18
N GLY A 933 -26.63 -35.86 -22.49
CA GLY A 933 -27.46 -37.00 -22.79
C GLY A 933 -27.26 -37.56 -24.19
N GLY A 934 -27.99 -38.63 -24.53
CA GLY A 934 -27.98 -39.22 -25.85
C GLY A 934 -29.11 -40.21 -26.06
N GLY A 935 -28.80 -41.40 -26.57
CA GLY A 935 -29.78 -42.43 -26.81
C GLY A 935 -29.22 -43.84 -26.67
N ARG A 936 -30.11 -44.81 -26.55
CA ARG A 936 -29.75 -46.24 -26.47
C ARG A 936 -29.90 -46.99 -27.79
N ASN A 937 -31.00 -46.75 -28.50
CA ASN A 937 -31.36 -47.54 -29.68
C ASN A 937 -30.72 -46.98 -30.95
N ALA A 938 -30.68 -47.78 -32.02
CA ALA A 938 -30.23 -47.26 -33.31
C ALA A 938 -31.19 -46.16 -33.80
N GLY A 939 -30.64 -45.02 -34.21
CA GLY A 939 -31.38 -43.81 -34.57
C GLY A 939 -30.51 -42.56 -34.53
N THR A 940 -31.09 -41.42 -34.85
CA THR A 940 -30.43 -40.11 -34.69
C THR A 940 -31.14 -39.35 -33.58
N TYR A 941 -30.35 -38.85 -32.62
CA TYR A 941 -30.80 -38.17 -31.42
C TYR A 941 -30.17 -36.78 -31.38
N ASN A 942 -30.92 -35.77 -30.94
CA ASN A 942 -30.31 -34.51 -30.50
C ASN A 942 -29.62 -34.78 -29.16
N ILE A 943 -28.45 -34.18 -28.93
CA ILE A 943 -27.76 -34.32 -27.65
C ILE A 943 -28.45 -33.42 -26.63
N ASP A 944 -28.84 -33.99 -25.50
CA ASP A 944 -29.42 -33.23 -24.40
C ASP A 944 -28.30 -32.56 -23.60
N MET A 945 -28.18 -31.24 -23.76
CA MET A 945 -27.15 -30.42 -23.13
C MET A 945 -27.54 -29.97 -21.72
N SER A 946 -28.77 -30.22 -21.26
CA SER A 946 -29.27 -29.75 -19.97
C SER A 946 -28.60 -30.39 -18.75
N GLY A 947 -27.88 -31.49 -18.95
CA GLY A 947 -27.07 -32.14 -17.91
C GLY A 947 -25.76 -31.44 -17.59
N LEU A 948 -25.35 -30.43 -18.37
CA LEU A 948 -24.18 -29.60 -18.06
C LEU A 948 -24.54 -28.46 -17.12
N TYR A 949 -23.71 -28.24 -16.10
CA TYR A 949 -23.88 -27.14 -15.15
C TYR A 949 -22.54 -26.60 -14.65
N SER A 950 -22.59 -25.47 -13.95
CA SER A 950 -21.44 -24.80 -13.36
C SER A 950 -21.76 -24.33 -11.93
N ASP A 951 -20.74 -23.88 -11.20
CA ASP A 951 -20.87 -23.24 -9.90
C ASP A 951 -20.80 -21.70 -9.98
N GLN A 952 -20.94 -21.04 -8.83
CA GLN A 952 -20.98 -19.57 -8.67
C GLN A 952 -19.74 -18.82 -9.20
N GLN A 953 -18.58 -19.48 -9.31
CA GLN A 953 -17.33 -18.89 -9.79
C GLN A 953 -16.96 -19.41 -11.19
N GLY A 954 -17.83 -20.20 -11.82
CA GLY A 954 -17.60 -20.74 -13.15
C GLY A 954 -18.35 -19.95 -14.22
N TYR A 955 -19.13 -20.67 -15.02
CA TYR A 955 -19.67 -20.19 -16.28
C TYR A 955 -21.19 -20.00 -16.29
N ASP A 956 -21.64 -19.02 -17.07
CA ASP A 956 -23.00 -18.97 -17.61
C ASP A 956 -22.98 -19.70 -18.96
N LEU A 957 -23.33 -21.00 -18.94
CA LEU A 957 -23.26 -21.87 -20.11
C LEU A 957 -24.39 -21.51 -21.10
N ILE A 958 -23.98 -21.08 -22.29
CA ILE A 958 -24.84 -20.69 -23.41
C ILE A 958 -24.82 -21.80 -24.44
N ILE A 959 -25.94 -22.48 -24.64
CA ILE A 959 -26.04 -23.58 -25.61
C ILE A 959 -26.21 -22.97 -27.01
N ALA A 960 -25.18 -23.06 -27.85
CA ALA A 960 -25.19 -22.52 -29.21
C ALA A 960 -25.89 -23.47 -30.20
N ASP A 961 -25.61 -24.77 -30.11
CA ASP A 961 -26.28 -25.85 -30.84
C ASP A 961 -26.27 -27.11 -29.96
N SER A 962 -27.35 -27.90 -30.03
CA SER A 962 -27.43 -29.21 -29.37
C SER A 962 -26.66 -30.30 -30.12
N GLY A 963 -26.26 -30.13 -31.39
CA GLY A 963 -25.60 -31.19 -32.15
C GLY A 963 -26.44 -32.47 -32.30
N THR A 964 -25.83 -33.56 -32.79
CA THR A 964 -26.53 -34.84 -33.01
C THR A 964 -25.66 -36.06 -32.73
N LEU A 965 -26.25 -37.08 -32.11
CA LEU A 965 -25.68 -38.43 -31.96
C LEU A 965 -26.42 -39.39 -32.90
N THR A 966 -25.71 -39.97 -33.86
CA THR A 966 -26.24 -41.05 -34.71
C THR A 966 -25.74 -42.41 -34.24
N ILE A 967 -26.65 -43.27 -33.81
CA ILE A 967 -26.38 -44.66 -33.42
C ILE A 967 -26.74 -45.57 -34.60
N ASN A 968 -25.71 -46.08 -35.27
CA ASN A 968 -25.88 -47.05 -36.35
C ASN A 968 -26.35 -48.40 -35.81
N LYS A 969 -27.09 -49.15 -36.64
CA LYS A 969 -27.48 -50.53 -36.31
C LYS A 969 -26.24 -51.42 -36.17
N ALA A 970 -26.20 -52.23 -35.11
CA ALA A 970 -25.24 -53.33 -35.00
C ALA A 970 -25.56 -54.42 -36.04
N LYS A 971 -24.52 -55.07 -36.57
CA LYS A 971 -24.69 -56.17 -37.51
C LYS A 971 -24.95 -57.47 -36.74
N ALA A 972 -26.19 -57.94 -36.73
CA ALA A 972 -26.53 -59.29 -36.29
C ALA A 972 -26.59 -60.24 -37.50
N THR A 973 -26.01 -61.43 -37.36
CA THR A 973 -26.09 -62.51 -38.36
C THR A 973 -26.96 -63.62 -37.80
N VAL A 974 -28.13 -63.82 -38.40
CA VAL A 974 -29.05 -64.92 -38.07
C VAL A 974 -28.77 -66.08 -39.02
N THR A 975 -28.40 -67.23 -38.47
CA THR A 975 -28.12 -68.44 -39.22
C THR A 975 -29.18 -69.49 -38.88
N ALA A 976 -29.90 -69.97 -39.89
CA ALA A 976 -30.86 -71.07 -39.67
C ALA A 976 -30.12 -72.31 -39.16
N ASN A 977 -30.69 -73.01 -38.18
CA ASN A 977 -30.10 -74.24 -37.67
C ASN A 977 -30.08 -75.31 -38.76
N SER A 978 -29.00 -76.09 -38.82
CA SER A 978 -28.90 -77.26 -39.68
C SER A 978 -28.62 -78.50 -38.84
N GLY A 979 -29.16 -79.64 -39.28
CA GLY A 979 -29.08 -80.90 -38.57
C GLY A 979 -29.17 -82.08 -39.51
N THR A 980 -28.81 -83.25 -39.01
CA THR A 980 -28.97 -84.52 -39.72
C THR A 980 -29.74 -85.48 -38.82
N THR A 981 -30.58 -86.31 -39.44
CA THR A 981 -31.37 -87.33 -38.75
C THR A 981 -31.34 -88.62 -39.57
N THR A 982 -31.56 -89.76 -38.93
CA THR A 982 -31.69 -91.03 -39.63
C THR A 982 -33.15 -91.22 -40.01
N TYR A 983 -33.43 -91.45 -41.29
CA TYR A 983 -34.77 -91.69 -41.80
C TYR A 983 -35.47 -92.82 -41.03
N ASN A 984 -36.67 -92.53 -40.50
CA ASN A 984 -37.47 -93.46 -39.68
C ASN A 984 -38.93 -93.60 -40.17
N GLY A 985 -39.28 -92.98 -41.29
CA GLY A 985 -40.62 -93.00 -41.87
C GLY A 985 -41.61 -91.95 -41.33
N THR A 986 -41.21 -91.03 -40.45
CA THR A 986 -42.03 -89.88 -39.99
C THR A 986 -41.48 -88.53 -40.45
N GLU A 987 -42.31 -87.48 -40.47
CA GLU A 987 -41.86 -86.10 -40.75
C GLU A 987 -40.78 -85.68 -39.74
N GLN A 988 -39.61 -85.31 -40.27
CA GLN A 988 -38.49 -84.79 -39.50
C GLN A 988 -38.45 -83.27 -39.64
N SER A 989 -38.16 -82.55 -38.56
CA SER A 989 -37.95 -81.10 -38.59
C SER A 989 -36.62 -80.70 -37.94
N VAL A 990 -35.98 -79.67 -38.50
CA VAL A 990 -34.90 -78.91 -37.86
C VAL A 990 -35.41 -77.50 -37.66
N ASP A 991 -35.71 -77.13 -36.43
CA ASP A 991 -36.33 -75.85 -36.07
C ASP A 991 -35.33 -74.91 -35.34
N GLY A 992 -35.60 -73.61 -35.35
CA GLY A 992 -34.80 -72.58 -34.69
C GLY A 992 -33.64 -72.01 -35.52
N PHE A 993 -32.88 -71.10 -34.88
CA PHE A 993 -31.73 -70.42 -35.47
C PHE A 993 -30.63 -70.20 -34.41
N THR A 994 -29.41 -69.89 -34.85
CA THR A 994 -28.39 -69.26 -34.03
C THR A 994 -28.19 -67.81 -34.48
N VAL A 995 -27.77 -66.96 -33.55
CA VAL A 995 -27.47 -65.55 -33.84
C VAL A 995 -26.10 -65.20 -33.28
N GLU A 996 -25.31 -64.50 -34.09
CA GLU A 996 -24.03 -63.90 -33.70
C GLU A 996 -24.08 -62.39 -33.94
N GLY A 997 -23.32 -61.62 -33.17
CA GLY A 997 -23.25 -60.15 -33.30
C GLY A 997 -24.30 -59.37 -32.48
N LEU A 998 -25.02 -60.03 -31.57
CA LEU A 998 -25.76 -59.36 -30.50
C LEU A 998 -24.78 -58.78 -29.47
N VAL A 999 -25.17 -57.69 -28.81
CA VAL A 999 -24.31 -56.89 -27.96
C VAL A 999 -24.83 -56.88 -26.51
N ASN A 1000 -23.99 -56.51 -25.54
CA ASN A 1000 -24.36 -56.39 -24.13
C ASN A 1000 -25.10 -57.61 -23.50
N GLY A 1001 -24.72 -58.83 -23.91
CA GLY A 1001 -25.34 -60.05 -23.37
C GLY A 1001 -26.77 -60.31 -23.86
N GLU A 1002 -27.25 -59.57 -24.87
CA GLU A 1002 -28.50 -59.86 -25.57
C GLU A 1002 -28.46 -61.26 -26.20
N ASP A 1003 -29.60 -61.95 -26.18
CA ASP A 1003 -29.78 -63.26 -26.78
C ASP A 1003 -30.91 -63.25 -27.83
N GLN A 1004 -31.25 -64.42 -28.38
CA GLN A 1004 -32.27 -64.57 -29.43
C GLN A 1004 -33.64 -63.96 -29.08
N SER A 1005 -33.95 -63.75 -27.80
CA SER A 1005 -35.22 -63.17 -27.36
C SER A 1005 -35.44 -61.73 -27.83
N VAL A 1006 -34.38 -60.97 -28.15
CA VAL A 1006 -34.50 -59.59 -28.65
C VAL A 1006 -34.96 -59.52 -30.11
N LEU A 1007 -34.93 -60.64 -30.84
CA LEU A 1007 -35.33 -60.75 -32.24
C LEU A 1007 -36.81 -61.19 -32.38
N THR A 1008 -37.72 -60.48 -31.71
CA THR A 1008 -39.15 -60.84 -31.58
C THR A 1008 -39.92 -60.94 -32.91
N GLY A 1009 -39.37 -60.42 -34.00
CA GLY A 1009 -39.94 -60.49 -35.36
C GLY A 1009 -39.37 -61.60 -36.25
N VAL A 1010 -38.39 -62.38 -35.79
CA VAL A 1010 -37.79 -63.48 -36.57
C VAL A 1010 -38.56 -64.77 -36.31
N THR A 1011 -39.31 -65.25 -37.30
CA THR A 1011 -39.95 -66.56 -37.26
C THR A 1011 -39.15 -67.57 -38.06
N THR A 1012 -39.00 -68.79 -37.53
CA THR A 1012 -38.39 -69.90 -38.27
C THR A 1012 -39.47 -70.90 -38.63
N SER A 1013 -39.55 -71.23 -39.92
CA SER A 1013 -40.17 -72.47 -40.36
C SER A 1013 -39.01 -73.42 -40.68
N GLY A 1014 -38.78 -74.40 -39.81
CA GLY A 1014 -37.71 -75.36 -40.01
C GLY A 1014 -37.82 -76.12 -41.33
N GLY A 1015 -36.71 -76.69 -41.80
CA GLY A 1015 -36.74 -77.63 -42.91
C GLY A 1015 -37.53 -78.88 -42.49
N LYS A 1016 -38.57 -79.24 -43.26
CA LYS A 1016 -39.40 -80.42 -43.01
C LYS A 1016 -39.29 -81.41 -44.15
N GLY A 1017 -39.13 -82.69 -43.81
CA GLY A 1017 -39.04 -83.76 -44.81
C GLY A 1017 -39.44 -85.11 -44.24
N ILE A 1018 -40.18 -85.89 -45.03
CA ILE A 1018 -40.62 -87.25 -44.67
C ILE A 1018 -39.75 -88.30 -45.35
N ASN A 1019 -39.20 -88.02 -46.54
CA ASN A 1019 -38.48 -88.99 -47.38
C ASN A 1019 -36.97 -88.70 -47.42
N ALA A 1020 -36.17 -89.77 -47.41
CA ALA A 1020 -34.71 -89.72 -47.50
C ALA A 1020 -34.20 -89.29 -48.88
#